data_AF-A0A1B0D2E8-F1
#
_entry.id   AF-A0A1B0D2E8-F1
#
_cell.length_a   1.000
_cell.length_b   1.000
_cell.length_c   1.000
_cell.angle_alpha   90.00
_cell.angle_beta   90.00
_cell.angle_gamma   90.00
#
_symmetry.space_group_name_H-M   'P 1'
#
loop_
_entity.id
_entity.type
_entity.pdbx_description
1 polymer ?
#
loop_
_entity_poly.entity_id
_entity_poly.type
_entity_poly.pdbx_seq_one_letter_code
_entity_poly.pdbx_strand_id
1 'polypeptide(L)'
;MNLGRIADSQAALGRSTALNANAHVEAKNTGSDAEKLVAEVKETFSNLLEYAMLLLMAIHFHSNQVPAIGELVCSTLGMKIPLRPNNTTRMKQIFTQEIFTEAVVTAHAVKVPVTVNLNADIPGYLPVHCIHQLLKSRAFSKHKVPIKSWIYKQVCNSTTPLHPVLPALIEVYVNSIILPNAKGPVEHTHKPLSEREILKVFENSVPGANFDHKKRNYIFEFEMEQTDVGEEELSGVPSITSQLLLLYYLLLYEDVRLNNMANILINGRKVKAYTMDFMSELPIKYLLQQAQKNQRNFGGLFSPLLRLLVTHFPHLCLVDDWIAEETIALESTSRSIITEFNVIEAFEELEVSSIKAIRLMRRMLKKTPKDLWPLAGTFIRYFKNILKDDTPRLVTELYKQVWVRLNTVLPRRLWTMSINALLPEDQLIKNFSLVQESPCIDALQVLRCDERIFRCPDALSIVLRILQASLAASKSQLSRHIQDKPLIEKTGQIQSEAEREELKMALVYSQETVAVQILLEACLETESDKNLPGRLWALREVRGIICSYIHQVFISEITLAKLVMFQGFHRDLLSVVVKGIPSMHVCLHYIPELLNMPEMEKQIFAIDLASHLSIQYSLPKSLSIAKLCINTLSTLLGSKYFTSSDFISKLNLRALRLGLN
;
A
#
# COMPACT_ATOMS: atom_id res chain seq x y z
N MET A 1 -8.20 -53.56 42.68
CA MET A 1 -7.01 -53.96 41.89
C MET A 1 -6.93 -53.18 40.58
N ASN A 2 -6.44 -51.92 40.60
CA ASN A 2 -5.94 -51.21 39.39
C ASN A 2 -5.19 -49.90 39.71
N LEU A 3 -4.91 -49.59 40.99
CA LEU A 3 -4.09 -48.44 41.39
C LEU A 3 -2.58 -48.73 41.36
N GLY A 4 -2.15 -49.99 41.49
CA GLY A 4 -0.73 -50.38 41.46
C GLY A 4 -0.06 -50.16 40.10
N ARG A 5 -0.79 -50.32 38.99
CA ARG A 5 -0.23 -50.14 37.63
C ARG A 5 0.07 -48.69 37.28
N ILE A 6 -0.52 -47.72 37.99
CA ILE A 6 -0.26 -46.29 37.77
C ILE A 6 1.02 -45.87 38.51
N ALA A 7 1.29 -46.47 39.69
CA ALA A 7 2.52 -46.24 40.44
C ALA A 7 3.75 -46.80 39.70
N ASP A 8 3.64 -47.99 39.10
CA ASP A 8 4.74 -48.61 38.35
C ASP A 8 5.08 -47.88 37.04
N SER A 9 4.08 -47.24 36.41
CA SER A 9 4.26 -46.41 35.20
C SER A 9 5.00 -45.09 35.49
N GLN A 10 4.75 -44.48 36.65
CA GLN A 10 5.39 -43.24 37.09
C GLN A 10 6.85 -43.48 37.53
N ALA A 11 7.17 -44.66 38.08
CA ALA A 11 8.52 -45.05 38.46
C ALA A 11 9.46 -45.23 37.24
N ALA A 12 8.94 -45.67 36.09
CA ALA A 12 9.70 -45.79 34.84
C ALA A 12 10.11 -44.44 34.22
N LEU A 13 9.49 -43.33 34.66
CA LEU A 13 9.76 -41.96 34.20
C LEU A 13 10.65 -41.15 35.17
N GLY A 14 11.24 -41.79 36.19
CA GLY A 14 12.27 -41.19 37.05
C GLY A 14 11.79 -40.08 37.99
N ARG A 15 10.50 -40.00 38.31
CA ARG A 15 9.96 -39.01 39.25
C ARG A 15 9.56 -39.69 40.56
N SER A 16 10.35 -39.48 41.60
CA SER A 16 10.05 -39.95 42.96
C SER A 16 9.29 -38.86 43.71
N THR A 17 8.05 -39.15 44.11
CA THR A 17 7.39 -38.45 45.22
C THR A 17 6.82 -39.51 46.17
N ALA A 18 7.37 -39.56 47.38
CA ALA A 18 6.94 -40.46 48.44
C ALA A 18 5.57 -40.01 48.97
N LEU A 19 4.56 -40.87 48.88
CA LEU A 19 3.28 -40.69 49.57
C LEU A 19 3.00 -41.92 50.43
N ASN A 20 2.91 -41.68 51.75
CA ASN A 20 2.66 -42.67 52.78
C ASN A 20 1.32 -43.38 52.55
N ALA A 21 1.37 -44.70 52.36
CA ALA A 21 0.22 -45.58 52.41
C ALA A 21 -0.15 -45.82 53.87
N ASN A 22 -1.21 -45.16 54.37
CA ASN A 22 -2.12 -45.69 55.41
C ASN A 22 -3.21 -44.65 55.73
N ALA A 23 -4.37 -44.76 55.06
CA ALA A 23 -5.62 -44.20 55.53
C ALA A 23 -6.79 -45.04 55.00
N HIS A 24 -7.23 -46.00 55.82
CA HIS A 24 -8.56 -46.60 55.68
C HIS A 24 -9.59 -45.57 56.17
N VAL A 25 -10.49 -45.11 55.29
CA VAL A 25 -11.69 -44.38 55.68
C VAL A 25 -12.88 -44.95 54.93
N GLU A 26 -13.83 -45.47 55.70
CA GLU A 26 -15.11 -46.00 55.26
C GLU A 26 -15.99 -44.91 54.65
N ALA A 27 -16.77 -45.29 53.64
CA ALA A 27 -17.69 -44.43 52.93
C ALA A 27 -18.85 -43.94 53.81
N LYS A 28 -18.98 -42.60 53.97
CA LYS A 28 -20.25 -41.89 54.19
C LYS A 28 -20.07 -40.37 54.05
N ASN A 29 -20.95 -39.75 53.25
CA ASN A 29 -21.19 -38.30 52.98
C ASN A 29 -20.59 -37.68 51.72
N THR A 30 -21.33 -37.78 50.61
CA THR A 30 -21.03 -37.28 49.26
C THR A 30 -21.25 -35.77 49.04
N GLY A 31 -21.05 -34.92 50.05
CA GLY A 31 -21.23 -33.45 49.92
C GLY A 31 -19.98 -32.66 50.30
N SER A 32 -19.36 -32.98 51.43
CA SER A 32 -18.19 -32.27 51.96
C SER A 32 -16.90 -32.61 51.21
N ASP A 33 -16.81 -33.81 50.62
CA ASP A 33 -15.64 -34.24 49.87
C ASP A 33 -15.49 -33.51 48.53
N ALA A 34 -16.59 -33.02 47.93
CA ALA A 34 -16.53 -32.24 46.69
C ALA A 34 -15.96 -30.84 46.92
N GLU A 35 -16.31 -30.18 48.03
CA GLU A 35 -15.78 -28.86 48.39
C GLU A 35 -14.31 -28.94 48.83
N LYS A 36 -13.93 -30.02 49.53
CA LYS A 36 -12.53 -30.30 49.85
C LYS A 36 -11.71 -30.64 48.61
N LEU A 37 -12.23 -31.47 47.70
CA LEU A 37 -11.61 -31.70 46.39
C LEU A 37 -11.44 -30.39 45.61
N VAL A 38 -12.43 -29.49 45.61
CA VAL A 38 -12.32 -28.18 44.94
C VAL A 38 -11.27 -27.29 45.60
N ALA A 39 -11.12 -27.31 46.92
CA ALA A 39 -10.10 -26.56 47.66
C ALA A 39 -8.69 -27.13 47.47
N GLU A 40 -8.55 -28.45 47.48
CA GLU A 40 -7.30 -29.19 47.33
C GLU A 40 -6.82 -29.16 45.86
N VAL A 41 -7.76 -29.16 44.90
CA VAL A 41 -7.54 -28.77 43.50
C VAL A 41 -7.05 -27.31 43.48
N LYS A 42 -7.74 -26.35 44.09
CA LYS A 42 -7.30 -24.94 44.12
C LYS A 42 -5.85 -24.75 44.60
N GLU A 43 -5.44 -25.51 45.61
CA GLU A 43 -4.12 -25.43 46.23
C GLU A 43 -3.03 -26.14 45.40
N THR A 44 -3.32 -27.33 44.86
CA THR A 44 -2.39 -28.06 43.98
C THR A 44 -2.23 -27.40 42.60
N PHE A 45 -3.28 -26.75 42.08
CA PHE A 45 -3.27 -26.03 40.79
C PHE A 45 -2.53 -24.70 40.80
N SER A 46 -2.07 -24.23 41.97
CA SER A 46 -1.27 -23.01 42.10
C SER A 46 0.18 -23.20 41.60
N ASN A 47 0.61 -24.44 41.29
CA ASN A 47 1.92 -24.74 40.71
C ASN A 47 1.92 -24.57 39.17
N LEU A 48 2.01 -23.31 38.74
CA LEU A 48 2.56 -22.67 37.52
C LEU A 48 2.67 -23.35 36.12
N LEU A 49 2.53 -24.67 35.93
CA LEU A 49 2.52 -25.32 34.60
C LEU A 49 1.16 -25.97 34.25
N GLU A 50 0.37 -26.36 35.26
CA GLU A 50 -0.95 -26.99 35.06
C GLU A 50 -2.10 -25.98 34.97
N TYR A 51 -1.93 -24.78 35.55
CA TYR A 51 -2.93 -23.71 35.52
C TYR A 51 -3.23 -23.22 34.09
N ALA A 52 -2.23 -23.23 33.20
CA ALA A 52 -2.38 -22.84 31.81
C ALA A 52 -3.33 -23.79 31.05
N MET A 53 -3.28 -25.08 31.32
CA MET A 53 -4.18 -26.07 30.71
C MET A 53 -5.61 -25.97 31.24
N LEU A 54 -5.80 -25.74 32.53
CA LEU A 54 -7.13 -25.46 33.09
C LEU A 54 -7.73 -24.20 32.48
N LEU A 55 -6.94 -23.14 32.33
CA LEU A 55 -7.39 -21.90 31.72
C LEU A 55 -7.75 -22.11 30.25
N LEU A 56 -6.92 -22.84 29.51
CA LEU A 56 -7.19 -23.21 28.12
C LEU A 56 -8.48 -24.03 28.00
N MET A 57 -8.68 -25.02 28.88
CA MET A 57 -9.90 -25.82 28.96
C MET A 57 -11.13 -24.99 29.35
N ALA A 58 -11.01 -24.05 30.27
CA ALA A 58 -12.07 -23.09 30.62
C ALA A 58 -12.43 -22.20 29.43
N ILE A 59 -11.45 -21.70 28.69
CA ILE A 59 -11.67 -20.90 27.47
C ILE A 59 -12.34 -21.76 26.39
N HIS A 60 -11.98 -23.04 26.25
CA HIS A 60 -12.64 -23.98 25.35
C HIS A 60 -14.10 -24.26 25.72
N PHE A 61 -14.40 -24.34 27.02
CA PHE A 61 -15.77 -24.48 27.51
C PHE A 61 -16.60 -23.23 27.22
N HIS A 62 -16.03 -22.03 27.39
CA HIS A 62 -16.67 -20.75 27.01
C HIS A 62 -16.82 -20.61 25.49
N SER A 63 -15.92 -21.18 24.69
CA SER A 63 -15.98 -21.13 23.22
C SER A 63 -16.89 -22.18 22.58
N ASN A 64 -17.52 -23.05 23.37
CA ASN A 64 -18.32 -24.19 22.92
C ASN A 64 -17.56 -25.18 22.03
N GLN A 65 -16.23 -25.24 22.10
CA GLN A 65 -15.41 -26.14 21.28
C GLN A 65 -15.13 -27.47 21.99
N VAL A 66 -16.20 -28.25 22.22
CA VAL A 66 -16.15 -29.55 22.90
C VAL A 66 -15.16 -30.56 22.28
N PRO A 67 -14.98 -30.64 20.94
CA PRO A 67 -13.99 -31.55 20.33
C PRO A 67 -12.54 -31.22 20.71
N ALA A 68 -12.20 -29.93 20.81
CA ALA A 68 -10.85 -29.49 21.20
C ALA A 68 -10.53 -29.82 22.65
N ILE A 69 -11.55 -29.82 23.53
CA ILE A 69 -11.42 -30.28 24.92
C ILE A 69 -11.11 -31.78 24.95
N GLY A 70 -11.80 -32.57 24.11
CA GLY A 70 -11.53 -33.99 23.97
C GLY A 70 -10.10 -34.26 23.51
N GLU A 71 -9.63 -33.52 22.50
CA GLU A 71 -8.28 -33.66 21.99
C GLU A 71 -7.22 -33.21 23.00
N LEU A 72 -7.45 -32.09 23.71
CA LEU A 72 -6.58 -31.60 24.79
C LEU A 72 -6.46 -32.65 25.90
N VAL A 73 -7.59 -33.13 26.42
CA VAL A 73 -7.63 -34.13 27.50
C VAL A 73 -7.00 -35.45 27.04
N CYS A 74 -7.23 -35.88 25.80
CA CYS A 74 -6.62 -37.09 25.24
C CYS A 74 -5.11 -36.93 25.01
N SER A 75 -4.66 -35.73 24.61
CA SER A 75 -3.24 -35.40 24.40
C SER A 75 -2.49 -35.35 25.72
N THR A 76 -3.06 -34.71 26.74
CA THR A 76 -2.48 -34.64 28.09
C THR A 76 -2.43 -36.02 28.77
N LEU A 77 -3.50 -36.82 28.64
CA LEU A 77 -3.57 -38.16 29.27
C LEU A 77 -2.84 -39.25 28.47
N GLY A 78 -2.41 -38.97 27.24
CA GLY A 78 -1.81 -39.95 26.34
C GLY A 78 -2.75 -41.09 25.94
N MET A 79 -4.06 -40.92 26.14
CA MET A 79 -5.08 -41.96 25.97
C MET A 79 -6.33 -41.39 25.27
N LYS A 80 -6.84 -42.09 24.26
CA LYS A 80 -8.10 -41.74 23.58
C LYS A 80 -9.29 -42.16 24.45
N ILE A 81 -9.92 -41.21 25.12
CA ILE A 81 -11.13 -41.44 25.94
C ILE A 81 -12.32 -40.77 25.25
N PRO A 82 -13.39 -41.50 24.89
CA PRO A 82 -14.60 -40.90 24.33
C PRO A 82 -15.35 -40.12 25.42
N LEU A 83 -15.39 -38.78 25.29
CA LEU A 83 -16.17 -37.91 26.18
C LEU A 83 -17.67 -38.03 25.88
N ARG A 84 -18.47 -38.40 26.87
CA ARG A 84 -19.94 -38.46 26.74
C ARG A 84 -20.55 -37.05 26.76
N PRO A 85 -21.40 -36.68 25.79
CA PRO A 85 -21.91 -35.31 25.63
C PRO A 85 -22.69 -34.76 26.84
N ASN A 86 -23.46 -35.61 27.53
CA ASN A 86 -24.21 -35.19 28.72
C ASN A 86 -23.30 -34.79 29.90
N ASN A 87 -22.22 -35.54 30.13
CA ASN A 87 -21.27 -35.25 31.20
C ASN A 87 -20.44 -34.01 30.88
N THR A 88 -20.06 -33.83 29.61
CA THR A 88 -19.34 -32.64 29.15
C THR A 88 -20.18 -31.37 29.27
N THR A 89 -21.50 -31.46 29.10
CA THR A 89 -22.41 -30.31 29.25
C THR A 89 -22.55 -29.89 30.71
N ARG A 90 -22.58 -30.84 31.65
CA ARG A 90 -22.58 -30.56 33.09
C ARG A 90 -21.23 -30.02 33.57
N MET A 91 -20.12 -30.59 33.11
CA MET A 91 -18.78 -30.03 33.34
C MET A 91 -18.65 -28.61 32.80
N LYS A 92 -19.17 -28.34 31.61
CA LYS A 92 -19.20 -27.00 31.03
C LYS A 92 -19.92 -26.01 31.93
N GLN A 93 -21.08 -26.35 32.47
CA GLN A 93 -21.83 -25.47 33.38
C GLN A 93 -21.02 -25.15 34.65
N ILE A 94 -20.43 -26.16 35.29
CA ILE A 94 -19.59 -25.98 36.49
C ILE A 94 -18.38 -25.10 36.16
N PHE A 95 -17.69 -25.37 35.05
CA PHE A 95 -16.51 -24.60 34.65
C PHE A 95 -16.82 -23.15 34.27
N THR A 96 -17.90 -22.90 33.52
CA THR A 96 -18.21 -21.55 33.03
C THR A 96 -18.94 -20.69 34.05
N GLN A 97 -19.69 -21.28 34.98
CA GLN A 97 -20.54 -20.55 35.93
C GLN A 97 -19.95 -20.52 37.36
N GLU A 98 -19.24 -21.56 37.80
CA GLU A 98 -18.81 -21.69 39.20
C GLU A 98 -17.29 -21.53 39.40
N ILE A 99 -16.47 -22.10 38.52
CA ILE A 99 -15.00 -22.14 38.71
C ILE A 99 -14.30 -20.98 37.99
N PHE A 100 -14.57 -20.83 36.69
CA PHE A 100 -13.89 -19.89 35.82
C PHE A 100 -14.93 -19.02 35.10
N THR A 101 -15.44 -18.01 35.80
CA THR A 101 -16.36 -17.04 35.19
C THR A 101 -15.69 -16.29 34.03
N GLU A 102 -16.49 -15.81 33.09
CA GLU A 102 -16.01 -15.07 31.91
C GLU A 102 -15.05 -13.92 32.29
N ALA A 103 -15.33 -13.22 33.40
CA ALA A 103 -14.48 -12.14 33.92
C ALA A 103 -13.09 -12.63 34.35
N VAL A 104 -13.03 -13.72 35.12
CA VAL A 104 -11.77 -14.28 35.65
C VAL A 104 -10.92 -14.83 34.51
N VAL A 105 -11.53 -15.54 33.56
CA VAL A 105 -10.86 -16.07 32.38
C VAL A 105 -10.25 -14.96 31.54
N THR A 106 -11.00 -13.89 31.31
CA THR A 106 -10.54 -12.73 30.52
C THR A 106 -9.35 -12.03 31.17
N ALA A 107 -9.37 -11.86 32.50
CA ALA A 107 -8.27 -11.24 33.25
C ALA A 107 -6.98 -12.08 33.24
N HIS A 108 -7.11 -13.41 33.28
CA HIS A 108 -5.96 -14.32 33.26
C HIS A 108 -5.42 -14.55 31.85
N ALA A 109 -6.26 -14.42 30.81
CA ALA A 109 -5.85 -14.62 29.43
C ALA A 109 -4.70 -13.70 28.99
N VAL A 110 -4.63 -12.47 29.50
CA VAL A 110 -3.52 -11.51 29.21
C VAL A 110 -2.20 -11.95 29.83
N LYS A 111 -2.25 -12.69 30.94
CA LYS A 111 -1.06 -13.17 31.66
C LYS A 111 -0.46 -14.43 31.04
N VAL A 112 -1.17 -15.09 30.12
CA VAL A 112 -0.68 -16.27 29.42
C VAL A 112 0.51 -15.85 28.54
N PRO A 113 1.67 -16.52 28.63
CA PRO A 113 2.81 -16.19 27.79
C PRO A 113 2.48 -16.38 26.31
N VAL A 114 3.07 -15.54 25.47
CA VAL A 114 2.95 -15.65 24.02
C VAL A 114 3.63 -16.92 23.52
N THR A 115 3.10 -17.51 22.45
CA THR A 115 3.74 -18.65 21.79
C THR A 115 4.95 -18.14 21.01
N VAL A 116 6.15 -18.55 21.43
CA VAL A 116 7.41 -18.24 20.76
C VAL A 116 7.50 -19.02 19.43
N ASN A 117 7.96 -18.36 18.37
CA ASN A 117 8.11 -18.94 17.02
C ASN A 117 6.83 -19.61 16.48
N LEU A 118 5.70 -18.92 16.64
CA LEU A 118 4.41 -19.42 16.17
C LEU A 118 4.43 -19.62 14.65
N ASN A 119 4.23 -20.86 14.22
CA ASN A 119 4.09 -21.26 12.82
C ASN A 119 2.85 -22.17 12.63
N ALA A 120 2.50 -22.47 11.38
CA ALA A 120 1.37 -23.34 11.03
C ALA A 120 1.61 -24.83 11.35
N ASP A 121 2.85 -25.23 11.64
CA ASP A 121 3.22 -26.63 11.84
C ASP A 121 3.08 -27.07 13.31
N ILE A 122 2.89 -26.15 14.26
CA ILE A 122 2.68 -26.49 15.68
C ILE A 122 1.28 -27.12 15.84
N PRO A 123 1.20 -28.40 16.23
CA PRO A 123 -0.07 -29.07 16.44
C PRO A 123 -0.71 -28.65 17.78
N GLY A 124 -2.04 -28.70 17.83
CA GLY A 124 -2.82 -28.47 19.03
C GLY A 124 -3.38 -27.05 19.16
N TYR A 125 -4.19 -26.85 20.20
CA TYR A 125 -4.88 -25.57 20.40
C TYR A 125 -4.01 -24.60 21.21
N LEU A 126 -3.55 -23.56 20.52
CA LEU A 126 -2.62 -22.58 21.07
C LEU A 126 -3.35 -21.42 21.76
N PRO A 127 -2.70 -20.70 22.70
CA PRO A 127 -3.24 -19.48 23.33
C PRO A 127 -3.83 -18.46 22.34
N VAL A 128 -3.26 -18.36 21.14
CA VAL A 128 -3.73 -17.50 20.04
C VAL A 128 -5.19 -17.77 19.67
N HIS A 129 -5.62 -19.02 19.64
CA HIS A 129 -6.99 -19.40 19.32
C HIS A 129 -7.97 -18.97 20.41
N CYS A 130 -7.55 -19.14 21.67
CA CYS A 130 -8.27 -18.66 22.85
C CYS A 130 -8.48 -17.15 22.81
N ILE A 131 -7.40 -16.39 22.60
CA ILE A 131 -7.46 -14.92 22.52
C ILE A 131 -8.33 -14.47 21.35
N HIS A 132 -8.19 -15.09 20.17
CA HIS A 132 -9.04 -14.81 19.01
C HIS A 132 -10.53 -14.99 19.34
N GLN A 133 -10.89 -16.08 20.01
CA GLN A 133 -12.27 -16.36 20.35
C GLN A 133 -12.83 -15.43 21.44
N LEU A 134 -12.03 -15.12 22.47
CA LEU A 134 -12.41 -14.16 23.52
C LEU A 134 -12.58 -12.73 22.98
N LEU A 135 -11.76 -12.35 21.99
CA LEU A 135 -11.95 -11.09 21.26
C LEU A 135 -13.20 -11.11 20.40
N LYS A 136 -13.49 -12.25 19.74
CA LYS A 136 -14.70 -12.42 18.91
C LYS A 136 -15.97 -12.31 19.75
N SER A 137 -15.96 -12.83 20.98
CA SER A 137 -17.08 -12.69 21.93
C SER A 137 -17.14 -11.34 22.64
N ARG A 138 -16.19 -10.41 22.37
CA ARG A 138 -16.08 -9.09 23.02
C ARG A 138 -15.88 -9.18 24.54
N ALA A 139 -15.38 -10.30 25.07
CA ALA A 139 -15.20 -10.52 26.51
C ALA A 139 -14.21 -9.51 27.12
N PHE A 140 -13.12 -9.20 26.41
CA PHE A 140 -12.13 -8.20 26.85
C PHE A 140 -12.70 -6.77 26.95
N SER A 141 -13.59 -6.40 26.04
CA SER A 141 -14.29 -5.11 26.09
C SER A 141 -15.28 -5.07 27.26
N LYS A 142 -16.07 -6.15 27.43
CA LYS A 142 -17.07 -6.29 28.50
C LYS A 142 -16.45 -6.21 29.90
N HIS A 143 -15.27 -6.78 30.09
CA HIS A 143 -14.58 -6.85 31.39
C HIS A 143 -13.43 -5.84 31.55
N LYS A 144 -13.30 -4.89 30.62
CA LYS A 144 -12.29 -3.81 30.66
C LYS A 144 -10.84 -4.28 30.80
N VAL A 145 -10.45 -5.33 30.07
CA VAL A 145 -9.09 -5.89 30.13
C VAL A 145 -8.28 -5.50 28.89
N PRO A 146 -7.12 -4.81 29.02
CA PRO A 146 -6.29 -4.42 27.88
C PRO A 146 -5.47 -5.60 27.34
N ILE A 147 -5.58 -5.90 26.03
CA ILE A 147 -4.88 -7.01 25.36
C ILE A 147 -3.75 -6.55 24.41
N LYS A 148 -3.58 -5.23 24.22
CA LYS A 148 -2.68 -4.63 23.21
C LYS A 148 -1.27 -5.20 23.27
N SER A 149 -0.67 -5.23 24.46
CA SER A 149 0.70 -5.70 24.69
C SER A 149 0.89 -7.17 24.32
N TRP A 150 -0.10 -8.00 24.63
CA TRP A 150 -0.09 -9.43 24.30
C TRP A 150 -0.12 -9.66 22.79
N ILE A 151 -1.01 -8.98 22.06
CA ILE A 151 -1.10 -9.10 20.59
C ILE A 151 0.19 -8.63 19.93
N TYR A 152 0.74 -7.49 20.35
CA TYR A 152 2.00 -6.99 19.83
C TYR A 152 3.14 -7.99 20.04
N LYS A 153 3.31 -8.52 21.27
CA LYS A 153 4.31 -9.54 21.59
C LYS A 153 4.10 -10.83 20.77
N GLN A 154 2.86 -11.25 20.54
CA GLN A 154 2.55 -12.47 19.76
C GLN A 154 2.87 -12.30 18.27
N VAL A 155 2.54 -11.13 17.69
CA VAL A 155 2.84 -10.82 16.28
C VAL A 155 4.36 -10.77 16.06
N CYS A 156 5.11 -10.17 16.99
CA CYS A 156 6.58 -10.12 16.91
C CYS A 156 7.24 -11.51 16.94
N ASN A 157 6.66 -12.46 17.68
CA ASN A 157 7.17 -13.83 17.82
C ASN A 157 6.62 -14.81 16.78
N SER A 158 5.95 -14.34 15.71
CA SER A 158 5.42 -15.20 14.65
C SER A 158 6.46 -15.48 13.56
N THR A 159 6.54 -16.72 13.09
CA THR A 159 7.50 -17.20 12.07
C THR A 159 6.78 -17.83 10.89
N THR A 160 7.53 -18.18 9.84
CA THR A 160 7.00 -18.92 8.68
C THR A 160 7.04 -20.43 8.93
N PRO A 161 6.07 -21.21 8.43
CA PRO A 161 4.86 -20.83 7.68
C PRO A 161 3.81 -20.11 8.54
N LEU A 162 3.07 -19.17 7.95
CA LEU A 162 2.13 -18.33 8.67
C LEU A 162 0.96 -19.14 9.25
N HIS A 163 0.72 -19.01 10.56
CA HIS A 163 -0.42 -19.63 11.21
C HIS A 163 -1.76 -19.00 10.76
N PRO A 164 -2.77 -19.80 10.33
CA PRO A 164 -3.99 -19.30 9.66
C PRO A 164 -4.89 -18.42 10.53
N VAL A 165 -4.78 -18.52 11.86
CA VAL A 165 -5.57 -17.70 12.81
C VAL A 165 -5.04 -16.27 12.95
N LEU A 166 -3.78 -15.99 12.57
CA LEU A 166 -3.18 -14.67 12.77
C LEU A 166 -3.89 -13.54 11.99
N PRO A 167 -4.23 -13.69 10.70
CA PRO A 167 -5.02 -12.68 9.99
C PRO A 167 -6.39 -12.45 10.66
N ALA A 168 -7.11 -13.52 11.00
CA ALA A 168 -8.42 -13.43 11.65
C ALA A 168 -8.34 -12.77 13.05
N LEU A 169 -7.28 -13.05 13.81
CA LEU A 169 -7.01 -12.38 15.08
C LEU A 169 -6.85 -10.87 14.91
N ILE A 170 -6.08 -10.45 13.91
CA ILE A 170 -5.87 -9.03 13.60
C ILE A 170 -7.19 -8.37 13.19
N GLU A 171 -8.01 -9.02 12.36
CA GLU A 171 -9.32 -8.52 11.94
C GLU A 171 -10.25 -8.28 13.14
N VAL A 172 -10.38 -9.26 14.02
CA VAL A 172 -11.22 -9.13 15.21
C VAL A 172 -10.68 -8.05 16.14
N TYR A 173 -9.36 -7.93 16.29
CA TYR A 173 -8.73 -6.89 17.10
C TYR A 173 -9.00 -5.48 16.54
N VAL A 174 -8.84 -5.24 15.23
CA VAL A 174 -9.16 -3.94 14.60
C VAL A 174 -10.65 -3.60 14.80
N ASN A 175 -11.53 -4.56 14.54
CA ASN A 175 -12.97 -4.41 14.77
C ASN A 175 -13.31 -4.12 16.23
N SER A 176 -12.51 -4.64 17.16
CA SER A 176 -12.67 -4.37 18.60
C SER A 176 -12.36 -2.94 19.01
N ILE A 177 -11.46 -2.26 18.28
CA ILE A 177 -11.05 -0.88 18.53
C ILE A 177 -12.03 0.12 17.89
N ILE A 178 -12.48 -0.16 16.67
CA ILE A 178 -13.20 0.83 15.84
C ILE A 178 -14.73 0.69 15.96
N LEU A 179 -15.26 -0.53 15.89
CA LEU A 179 -16.71 -0.75 15.78
C LEU A 179 -17.41 -0.66 17.15
N PRO A 180 -18.50 0.13 17.28
CA PRO A 180 -19.29 0.21 18.51
C PRO A 180 -19.96 -1.12 18.87
N ASN A 181 -20.16 -1.35 20.17
CA ASN A 181 -20.94 -2.49 20.66
C ASN A 181 -22.45 -2.22 20.45
N ALA A 182 -23.17 -3.19 19.88
CA ALA A 182 -24.61 -3.07 19.64
C ALA A 182 -25.48 -3.11 20.92
N LYS A 183 -24.91 -3.48 22.08
CA LYS A 183 -25.65 -3.71 23.34
C LYS A 183 -24.95 -3.19 24.60
N GLY A 184 -24.56 -1.91 24.67
CA GLY A 184 -24.10 -1.31 25.94
C GLY A 184 -23.31 -0.01 25.78
N PRO A 185 -22.99 0.68 26.90
CA PRO A 185 -22.17 1.89 26.88
C PRO A 185 -20.83 1.55 26.23
N VAL A 186 -20.45 2.36 25.24
CA VAL A 186 -19.35 2.02 24.36
C VAL A 186 -18.03 2.39 25.02
N GLU A 187 -17.50 1.46 25.79
CA GLU A 187 -16.22 1.59 26.45
C GLU A 187 -15.14 0.87 25.65
N HIS A 188 -14.21 1.66 25.10
CA HIS A 188 -13.11 1.16 24.28
C HIS A 188 -11.87 0.93 25.14
N THR A 189 -11.71 -0.28 25.67
CA THR A 189 -10.53 -0.65 26.46
C THR A 189 -9.29 -0.96 25.62
N HIS A 190 -9.44 -1.17 24.32
CA HIS A 190 -8.34 -1.48 23.43
C HIS A 190 -7.78 -0.21 22.79
N LYS A 191 -6.49 0.06 23.02
CA LYS A 191 -5.76 1.13 22.35
C LYS A 191 -5.12 0.62 21.05
N PRO A 192 -5.09 1.42 19.97
CA PRO A 192 -4.35 1.08 18.75
C PRO A 192 -2.84 1.02 19.02
N LEU A 193 -2.09 0.37 18.13
CA LEU A 193 -0.63 0.35 18.18
C LEU A 193 -0.05 1.76 17.94
N SER A 194 1.05 2.06 18.61
CA SER A 194 1.77 3.33 18.42
C SER A 194 2.65 3.26 17.17
N GLU A 195 2.91 4.41 16.54
CA GLU A 195 3.82 4.45 15.39
C GLU A 195 5.23 4.03 15.79
N ARG A 196 5.68 4.43 16.99
CA ARG A 196 6.98 4.04 17.58
C ARG A 196 7.12 2.52 17.76
N GLU A 197 6.11 1.85 18.31
CA GLU A 197 6.11 0.38 18.45
C GLU A 197 6.23 -0.31 17.09
N ILE A 198 5.54 0.20 16.08
CA ILE A 198 5.57 -0.38 14.74
C ILE A 198 6.95 -0.14 14.09
N LEU A 199 7.48 1.09 14.15
CA LEU A 199 8.80 1.43 13.59
C LEU A 199 9.92 0.58 14.15
N LYS A 200 9.93 0.27 15.45
CA LYS A 200 10.95 -0.61 16.07
C LYS A 200 11.07 -1.97 15.37
N VAL A 201 9.98 -2.51 14.83
CA VAL A 201 9.98 -3.79 14.09
C VAL A 201 10.53 -3.63 12.66
N PHE A 202 10.45 -2.43 12.09
CA PHE A 202 10.95 -2.11 10.75
C PHE A 202 12.40 -1.60 10.74
N GLU A 203 12.87 -0.97 11.82
CA GLU A 203 14.21 -0.36 11.94
C GLU A 203 15.35 -1.37 11.65
N ASN A 204 15.19 -2.62 12.07
CA ASN A 204 16.21 -3.67 11.88
C ASN A 204 16.18 -4.34 10.49
N SER A 205 15.21 -4.03 9.62
CA SER A 205 15.03 -4.73 8.33
C SER A 205 15.02 -3.83 7.09
N VAL A 206 14.96 -2.52 7.28
CA VAL A 206 15.12 -1.55 6.21
C VAL A 206 16.58 -1.09 6.18
N PRO A 207 17.35 -1.40 5.11
CA PRO A 207 18.58 -0.68 4.84
C PRO A 207 18.20 0.78 4.60
N GLY A 208 18.34 1.65 5.61
CA GLY A 208 17.97 3.07 5.48
C GLY A 208 17.23 3.71 6.66
N ALA A 209 16.94 2.96 7.74
CA ALA A 209 16.42 3.52 9.00
C ALA A 209 17.39 4.53 9.67
N ASN A 210 18.66 4.56 9.26
CA ASN A 210 19.69 5.42 9.84
C ASN A 210 19.73 6.86 9.27
N PHE A 211 18.88 7.22 8.31
CA PHE A 211 19.05 8.49 7.57
C PHE A 211 18.39 9.72 8.18
N ASP A 212 17.86 9.68 9.41
CA ASP A 212 17.41 10.93 10.06
C ASP A 212 17.50 10.95 11.60
N HIS A 213 18.57 10.40 12.18
CA HIS A 213 18.85 10.57 13.61
C HIS A 213 19.02 12.05 14.03
N LYS A 214 19.40 12.94 13.11
CA LYS A 214 19.68 14.35 13.44
C LYS A 214 18.44 15.25 13.49
N LYS A 215 17.39 15.01 12.69
CA LYS A 215 16.10 15.71 12.86
C LYS A 215 15.26 15.15 14.00
N ARG A 216 15.39 13.84 14.31
CA ARG A 216 14.59 13.16 15.34
C ARG A 216 14.81 13.70 16.75
N ASN A 217 16.02 14.13 17.12
CA ASN A 217 16.28 14.63 18.47
C ASN A 217 15.64 15.99 18.78
N TYR A 218 15.35 16.84 17.78
CA TYR A 218 14.81 18.18 18.03
C TYR A 218 13.28 18.23 18.15
N ILE A 219 12.56 17.25 17.59
CA ILE A 219 11.09 17.18 17.70
C ILE A 219 10.67 16.38 18.94
N PHE A 220 11.49 15.45 19.41
CA PHE A 220 11.13 14.48 20.45
C PHE A 220 11.19 14.99 21.90
N GLU A 221 11.78 16.16 22.17
CA GLU A 221 11.83 16.71 23.54
C GLU A 221 10.47 17.27 24.01
N PHE A 222 9.51 17.49 23.12
CA PHE A 222 8.25 18.18 23.49
C PHE A 222 7.04 17.26 23.75
N GLU A 223 7.14 15.96 23.45
CA GLU A 223 6.06 14.99 23.68
C GLU A 223 6.49 13.86 24.65
N MET A 224 6.81 14.25 25.89
CA MET A 224 6.85 13.31 27.02
C MET A 224 5.44 13.14 27.60
N GLU A 225 4.64 12.25 27.03
CA GLU A 225 3.67 11.51 27.84
C GLU A 225 4.39 10.31 28.45
N GLN A 226 4.49 10.30 29.78
CA GLN A 226 5.02 9.19 30.57
C GLN A 226 4.14 7.95 30.33
N THR A 227 4.58 7.05 29.46
CA THR A 227 4.03 5.70 29.40
C THR A 227 4.89 4.78 30.24
N ASP A 228 4.37 4.39 31.41
CA ASP A 228 4.81 3.23 32.20
C ASP A 228 4.77 1.97 31.33
N VAL A 229 5.88 1.64 30.68
CA VAL A 229 6.12 0.32 30.13
C VAL A 229 7.57 -0.01 30.48
N GLY A 230 7.74 -0.89 31.46
CA GLY A 230 9.04 -1.49 31.76
C GLY A 230 9.68 -2.03 30.49
N GLU A 231 10.96 -1.73 30.33
CA GLU A 231 11.83 -2.23 29.27
C GLU A 231 11.99 -3.75 29.42
N GLU A 232 11.00 -4.53 28.99
CA GLU A 232 11.18 -5.95 28.75
C GLU A 232 11.73 -6.14 27.33
N GLU A 233 12.98 -6.57 27.25
CA GLU A 233 13.73 -6.86 26.04
C GLU A 233 12.93 -7.73 25.04
N LEU A 234 12.74 -7.24 23.82
CA LEU A 234 12.25 -8.03 22.68
C LEU A 234 13.32 -9.07 22.31
N SER A 235 13.13 -10.32 22.74
CA SER A 235 14.08 -11.43 22.58
C SER A 235 14.12 -12.04 21.16
N GLY A 236 14.13 -11.24 20.09
CA GLY A 236 14.22 -11.78 18.73
C GLY A 236 14.38 -10.72 17.64
N VAL A 237 15.21 -11.02 16.63
CA VAL A 237 15.31 -10.25 15.38
C VAL A 237 13.93 -10.21 14.73
N PRO A 238 13.39 -9.03 14.38
CA PRO A 238 12.06 -8.93 13.79
C PRO A 238 12.00 -9.71 12.48
N SER A 239 11.08 -10.67 12.42
CA SER A 239 10.89 -11.53 11.25
C SER A 239 10.12 -10.80 10.15
N ILE A 240 10.33 -11.19 8.89
CA ILE A 240 9.51 -10.70 7.77
C ILE A 240 8.01 -10.97 7.98
N THR A 241 7.68 -12.05 8.69
CA THR A 241 6.31 -12.39 9.06
C THR A 241 5.70 -11.32 9.97
N SER A 242 6.43 -10.88 11.00
CA SER A 242 5.96 -9.83 11.90
C SER A 242 5.71 -8.50 11.17
N GLN A 243 6.56 -8.15 10.21
CA GLN A 243 6.42 -6.95 9.37
C GLN A 243 5.20 -7.02 8.46
N LEU A 244 4.97 -8.16 7.81
CA LEU A 244 3.80 -8.37 6.96
C LEU A 244 2.50 -8.32 7.77
N LEU A 245 2.49 -8.89 8.97
CA LEU A 245 1.32 -8.85 9.87
C LEU A 245 1.03 -7.44 10.39
N LEU A 246 2.07 -6.67 10.76
CA LEU A 246 1.90 -5.28 11.17
C LEU A 246 1.47 -4.39 10.01
N LEU A 247 1.99 -4.62 8.81
CA LEU A 247 1.52 -3.92 7.60
C LEU A 247 0.05 -4.24 7.31
N TYR A 248 -0.34 -5.51 7.40
CA TYR A 248 -1.73 -5.92 7.25
C TYR A 248 -2.64 -5.27 8.32
N TYR A 249 -2.21 -5.24 9.59
CA TYR A 249 -2.92 -4.53 10.65
C TYR A 249 -3.11 -3.04 10.32
N LEU A 250 -2.05 -2.35 9.88
CA LEU A 250 -2.11 -0.93 9.55
C LEU A 250 -3.09 -0.63 8.41
N LEU A 251 -2.99 -1.39 7.32
CA LEU A 251 -3.85 -1.20 6.16
C LEU A 251 -5.30 -1.54 6.49
N LEU A 252 -5.54 -2.62 7.23
CA LEU A 252 -6.89 -3.00 7.65
C LEU A 252 -7.48 -1.98 8.64
N TYR A 253 -6.65 -1.44 9.54
CA TYR A 253 -7.09 -0.42 10.49
C TYR A 253 -7.56 0.84 9.76
N GLU A 254 -6.78 1.32 8.79
CA GLU A 254 -7.17 2.48 7.98
C GLU A 254 -8.43 2.19 7.14
N ASP A 255 -8.55 1.00 6.54
CA ASP A 255 -9.76 0.59 5.79
C ASP A 255 -11.02 0.65 6.67
N VAL A 256 -10.97 -0.02 7.83
CA VAL A 256 -12.11 -0.08 8.75
C VAL A 256 -12.42 1.30 9.33
N ARG A 257 -11.40 2.13 9.58
CA ARG A 257 -11.56 3.51 10.08
C ARG A 257 -12.27 4.39 9.06
N LEU A 258 -11.80 4.40 7.81
CA LEU A 258 -12.37 5.22 6.73
C LEU A 258 -13.80 4.78 6.40
N ASN A 259 -14.06 3.47 6.31
CA ASN A 259 -15.40 2.94 6.02
C ASN A 259 -16.43 3.23 7.13
N ASN A 260 -15.99 3.52 8.37
CA ASN A 260 -16.88 3.79 9.51
C ASN A 260 -16.81 5.24 10.02
N MET A 261 -16.15 6.15 9.29
CA MET A 261 -15.86 7.50 9.79
C MET A 261 -17.13 8.33 10.10
N ALA A 262 -18.19 8.16 9.31
CA ALA A 262 -19.48 8.81 9.58
C ALA A 262 -20.05 8.40 10.95
N ASN A 263 -20.04 7.10 11.27
CA ASN A 263 -20.50 6.58 12.56
C ASN A 263 -19.61 7.03 13.72
N ILE A 264 -18.30 7.17 13.49
CA ILE A 264 -17.34 7.64 14.50
C ILE A 264 -17.63 9.08 14.90
N LEU A 265 -17.86 9.94 13.90
CA LEU A 265 -18.13 11.36 14.11
C LEU A 265 -19.52 11.64 14.69
N ILE A 266 -20.57 10.92 14.27
CA ILE A 266 -21.91 11.00 14.90
C ILE A 266 -21.83 10.69 16.39
N ASN A 267 -21.02 9.70 16.76
CA ASN A 267 -20.79 9.32 18.16
C ASN A 267 -19.79 10.24 18.89
N GLY A 268 -19.29 11.31 18.25
CA GLY A 268 -18.33 12.25 18.83
C GLY A 268 -16.98 11.64 19.20
N ARG A 269 -16.60 10.51 18.59
CA ARG A 269 -15.38 9.78 18.97
C ARG A 269 -14.16 10.28 18.22
N LYS A 270 -13.03 10.35 18.93
CA LYS A 270 -11.72 10.55 18.35
C LYS A 270 -10.99 9.21 18.26
N VAL A 271 -10.87 8.69 17.06
CA VAL A 271 -10.07 7.50 16.75
C VAL A 271 -8.72 7.97 16.21
N LYS A 272 -7.63 7.29 16.58
CA LYS A 272 -6.30 7.61 16.08
C LYS A 272 -6.28 7.43 14.56
N ALA A 273 -5.77 8.41 13.83
CA ALA A 273 -5.44 8.27 12.41
C ALA A 273 -3.93 8.16 12.27
N TYR A 274 -3.44 7.25 11.43
CA TYR A 274 -2.01 7.16 11.15
C TYR A 274 -1.59 8.21 10.13
N THR A 275 -0.45 8.85 10.36
CA THR A 275 0.03 9.91 9.48
C THR A 275 0.51 9.35 8.14
N MET A 276 0.36 10.15 7.08
CA MET A 276 0.85 9.78 5.74
C MET A 276 2.38 9.70 5.70
N ASP A 277 3.05 10.53 6.49
CA ASP A 277 4.51 10.56 6.59
C ASP A 277 5.03 9.26 7.19
N PHE A 278 4.44 8.81 8.30
CA PHE A 278 4.72 7.49 8.86
C PHE A 278 4.48 6.37 7.84
N MET A 279 3.34 6.40 7.14
CA MET A 279 3.04 5.39 6.12
C MET A 279 4.04 5.43 4.95
N SER A 280 4.66 6.59 4.66
CA SER A 280 5.65 6.78 3.59
C SER A 280 7.01 6.13 3.89
N GLU A 281 7.38 6.05 5.18
CA GLU A 281 8.63 5.44 5.63
C GLU A 281 8.63 3.91 5.48
N LEU A 282 7.44 3.29 5.44
CA LEU A 282 7.30 1.84 5.39
C LEU A 282 7.63 1.27 3.99
N PRO A 283 8.40 0.18 3.91
CA PRO A 283 8.79 -0.48 2.65
C PRO A 283 7.68 -1.39 2.10
N ILE A 284 6.48 -0.83 1.92
CA ILE A 284 5.25 -1.57 1.57
C ILE A 284 5.44 -2.46 0.33
N LYS A 285 5.99 -1.88 -0.75
CA LYS A 285 6.19 -2.57 -2.04
C LYS A 285 7.18 -3.74 -1.91
N TYR A 286 8.27 -3.51 -1.20
CA TYR A 286 9.28 -4.53 -0.92
C TYR A 286 8.71 -5.72 -0.14
N LEU A 287 7.93 -5.46 0.92
CA LEU A 287 7.30 -6.49 1.73
C LEU A 287 6.32 -7.32 0.90
N LEU A 288 5.52 -6.67 0.06
CA LEU A 288 4.59 -7.35 -0.84
C LEU A 288 5.33 -8.30 -1.80
N GLN A 289 6.45 -7.87 -2.39
CA GLN A 289 7.27 -8.71 -3.26
C GLN A 289 7.83 -9.93 -2.51
N GLN A 290 8.25 -9.77 -1.26
CA GLN A 290 8.71 -10.90 -0.45
C GLN A 290 7.58 -11.89 -0.13
N ALA A 291 6.38 -11.38 0.14
CA ALA A 291 5.20 -12.22 0.33
C ALA A 291 4.85 -13.00 -0.95
N GLN A 292 4.92 -12.35 -2.12
CA GLN A 292 4.67 -12.97 -3.43
C GLN A 292 5.69 -14.08 -3.74
N LYS A 293 6.99 -13.83 -3.51
CA LYS A 293 8.05 -14.85 -3.72
C LYS A 293 7.84 -16.07 -2.81
N ASN A 294 7.30 -15.86 -1.62
CA ASN A 294 7.07 -16.88 -0.61
C ASN A 294 5.59 -17.28 -0.49
N GLN A 295 4.86 -17.37 -1.62
CA GLN A 295 3.41 -17.62 -1.67
C GLN A 295 2.96 -18.84 -0.84
N ARG A 296 3.77 -19.91 -0.80
CA ARG A 296 3.47 -21.13 -0.03
C ARG A 296 3.37 -20.88 1.48
N ASN A 297 4.17 -19.95 1.99
CA ASN A 297 4.27 -19.67 3.43
C ASN A 297 3.27 -18.59 3.88
N PHE A 298 2.77 -17.76 2.95
CA PHE A 298 1.91 -16.60 3.22
C PHE A 298 0.55 -16.66 2.50
N GLY A 299 0.12 -17.84 2.05
CA GLY A 299 -1.07 -18.00 1.20
C GLY A 299 -2.34 -17.33 1.72
N GLY A 300 -2.57 -17.35 3.04
CA GLY A 300 -3.74 -16.71 3.67
C GLY A 300 -3.63 -15.19 3.87
N LEU A 301 -2.44 -14.59 3.72
CA LEU A 301 -2.20 -13.17 4.00
C LEU A 301 -2.01 -12.34 2.73
N PHE A 302 -1.40 -12.91 1.69
CA PHE A 302 -1.06 -12.19 0.48
C PHE A 302 -2.29 -11.59 -0.24
N SER A 303 -3.35 -12.38 -0.43
CA SER A 303 -4.55 -11.92 -1.14
C SER A 303 -5.28 -10.78 -0.39
N PRO A 304 -5.58 -10.90 0.92
CA PRO A 304 -6.14 -9.79 1.70
C PRO A 304 -5.24 -8.55 1.70
N LEU A 305 -3.93 -8.73 1.81
CA LEU A 305 -2.97 -7.62 1.82
C LEU A 305 -2.95 -6.89 0.48
N LEU A 306 -2.91 -7.63 -0.64
CA LEU A 306 -2.94 -7.05 -1.98
C LEU A 306 -4.24 -6.27 -2.23
N ARG A 307 -5.39 -6.81 -1.80
CA ARG A 307 -6.67 -6.12 -1.91
C ARG A 307 -6.64 -4.76 -1.20
N LEU A 308 -6.20 -4.74 0.07
CA LEU A 308 -6.10 -3.50 0.85
C LEU A 308 -5.13 -2.50 0.21
N LEU A 309 -4.03 -2.99 -0.37
CA LEU A 309 -3.02 -2.15 -1.00
C LEU A 309 -3.52 -1.53 -2.30
N VAL A 310 -4.23 -2.28 -3.14
CA VAL A 310 -4.87 -1.74 -4.36
C VAL A 310 -5.89 -0.66 -4.00
N THR A 311 -6.65 -0.85 -2.91
CA THR A 311 -7.64 0.14 -2.45
C THR A 311 -6.99 1.42 -1.90
N HIS A 312 -5.98 1.31 -1.03
CA HIS A 312 -5.42 2.47 -0.32
C HIS A 312 -4.19 3.11 -0.99
N PHE A 313 -3.45 2.35 -1.78
CA PHE A 313 -2.19 2.76 -2.41
C PHE A 313 -2.11 2.28 -3.87
N PRO A 314 -3.09 2.63 -4.73
CA PRO A 314 -3.12 2.19 -6.13
C PRO A 314 -1.86 2.61 -6.92
N HIS A 315 -1.25 3.74 -6.55
CA HIS A 315 0.01 4.24 -7.13
C HIS A 315 1.23 3.33 -6.90
N LEU A 316 1.18 2.39 -5.95
CA LEU A 316 2.22 1.37 -5.75
C LEU A 316 1.97 0.08 -6.56
N CYS A 317 0.77 -0.05 -7.13
CA CYS A 317 0.28 -1.21 -7.90
C CYS A 317 0.20 -0.95 -9.41
N LEU A 318 1.04 -0.06 -9.94
CA LEU A 318 1.08 0.16 -11.39
C LEU A 318 1.51 -1.13 -12.10
N VAL A 319 0.81 -1.49 -13.18
CA VAL A 319 1.05 -2.76 -13.89
C VAL A 319 2.45 -2.79 -14.51
N ASP A 320 2.89 -1.69 -15.11
CA ASP A 320 4.22 -1.58 -15.73
C ASP A 320 5.35 -1.77 -14.71
N ASP A 321 5.12 -1.39 -13.46
CA ASP A 321 6.06 -1.61 -12.38
C ASP A 321 6.27 -3.09 -12.09
N TRP A 322 5.17 -3.84 -12.05
CA TRP A 322 5.17 -5.27 -11.74
C TRP A 322 5.76 -6.08 -12.91
N ILE A 323 5.47 -5.71 -14.16
CA ILE A 323 6.05 -6.34 -15.34
C ILE A 323 7.57 -6.10 -15.38
N ALA A 324 8.01 -4.87 -15.12
CA ALA A 324 9.43 -4.56 -15.08
C ALA A 324 10.16 -5.39 -14.00
N GLU A 325 9.48 -5.72 -12.90
CA GLU A 325 10.04 -6.51 -11.80
C GLU A 325 10.28 -7.99 -12.14
N GLU A 326 9.44 -8.60 -12.99
CA GLU A 326 9.66 -9.97 -13.46
C GLU A 326 10.98 -10.10 -14.24
N THR A 327 11.35 -9.06 -15.00
CA THR A 327 12.60 -9.02 -15.75
C THR A 327 13.85 -8.82 -14.86
N ILE A 328 13.65 -8.32 -13.63
CA ILE A 328 14.72 -7.96 -12.67
C ILE A 328 15.15 -9.16 -11.81
N ALA A 329 14.44 -10.29 -11.90
CA ALA A 329 14.62 -11.52 -11.12
C ALA A 329 15.93 -12.30 -11.39
N LEU A 330 17.05 -11.60 -11.58
CA LEU A 330 18.39 -12.19 -11.60
C LEU A 330 18.95 -12.27 -10.17
N GLU A 331 19.32 -13.49 -9.78
CA GLU A 331 20.02 -13.81 -8.53
C GLU A 331 21.31 -12.99 -8.40
N SER A 332 21.64 -12.59 -7.18
CA SER A 332 22.84 -11.80 -6.89
C SER A 332 24.10 -12.60 -7.19
N THR A 333 24.80 -12.25 -8.28
CA THR A 333 25.99 -13.00 -8.73
C THR A 333 27.31 -12.36 -8.29
N SER A 334 27.31 -11.18 -7.66
CA SER A 334 28.54 -10.44 -7.33
C SER A 334 28.71 -10.13 -5.84
N ARG A 335 29.85 -10.55 -5.26
CA ARG A 335 30.29 -10.22 -3.89
C ARG A 335 30.98 -8.86 -3.74
N SER A 336 31.12 -8.09 -4.82
CA SER A 336 31.88 -6.82 -4.79
C SER A 336 31.15 -5.75 -3.97
N ILE A 337 31.80 -5.20 -2.94
CA ILE A 337 31.30 -4.06 -2.17
C ILE A 337 31.29 -2.83 -3.09
N ILE A 338 30.19 -2.06 -3.05
CA ILE A 338 30.07 -0.79 -3.76
C ILE A 338 29.86 0.23 -2.65
N THR A 339 30.73 1.23 -2.60
CA THR A 339 30.68 2.30 -1.60
C THR A 339 30.16 3.59 -2.24
N GLU A 340 29.70 4.53 -1.41
CA GLU A 340 29.28 5.87 -1.87
C GLU A 340 30.40 6.58 -2.65
N PHE A 341 31.65 6.41 -2.20
CA PHE A 341 32.82 6.98 -2.88
C PHE A 341 32.95 6.50 -4.34
N ASN A 342 32.68 5.22 -4.61
CA ASN A 342 32.75 4.70 -5.98
C ASN A 342 31.68 5.32 -6.89
N VAL A 343 30.53 5.72 -6.32
CA VAL A 343 29.48 6.42 -7.06
C VAL A 343 29.94 7.84 -7.39
N ILE A 344 30.44 8.57 -6.39
CA ILE A 344 30.94 9.94 -6.55
C ILE A 344 32.05 10.00 -7.62
N GLU A 345 33.09 9.17 -7.46
CA GLU A 345 34.22 9.13 -8.41
C GLU A 345 33.76 8.85 -9.85
N ALA A 346 32.83 7.90 -10.03
CA ALA A 346 32.40 7.49 -11.35
C ALA A 346 31.52 8.53 -12.06
N PHE A 347 30.73 9.32 -11.33
CA PHE A 347 29.83 10.33 -11.90
C PHE A 347 30.48 11.72 -12.01
N GLU A 348 31.48 12.04 -11.21
CA GLU A 348 32.30 13.26 -11.38
C GLU A 348 33.19 13.16 -12.60
N GLU A 349 33.76 11.99 -12.88
CA GLU A 349 34.55 11.75 -14.10
C GLU A 349 33.70 11.52 -15.36
N LEU A 350 32.37 11.68 -15.32
CA LEU A 350 31.50 11.37 -16.45
C LEU A 350 31.85 12.17 -17.72
N GLU A 351 32.33 13.41 -17.55
CA GLU A 351 32.79 14.29 -18.63
C GLU A 351 34.09 13.81 -19.28
N VAL A 352 34.94 13.12 -18.53
CA VAL A 352 36.27 12.68 -18.98
C VAL A 352 36.24 11.22 -19.44
N SER A 353 35.52 10.34 -18.73
CA SER A 353 35.38 8.93 -19.08
C SER A 353 34.04 8.33 -18.63
N SER A 354 33.20 7.96 -19.60
CA SER A 354 31.92 7.30 -19.29
C SER A 354 32.05 5.82 -18.93
N ILE A 355 33.23 5.21 -19.12
CA ILE A 355 33.48 3.78 -18.92
C ILE A 355 33.38 3.40 -17.43
N LYS A 356 33.88 4.25 -16.52
CA LYS A 356 33.80 4.00 -15.07
C LYS A 356 32.35 3.95 -14.61
N ALA A 357 31.53 4.93 -15.01
CA ALA A 357 30.09 4.96 -14.74
C ALA A 357 29.36 3.73 -15.30
N ILE A 358 29.64 3.33 -16.55
CA ILE A 358 29.05 2.13 -17.16
C ILE A 358 29.41 0.86 -16.38
N ARG A 359 30.69 0.68 -16.01
CA ARG A 359 31.12 -0.49 -15.23
C ARG A 359 30.48 -0.52 -13.86
N LEU A 360 30.37 0.63 -13.20
CA LEU A 360 29.71 0.76 -11.90
C LEU A 360 28.22 0.39 -12.00
N MET A 361 27.46 0.98 -12.93
CA MET A 361 26.04 0.71 -13.08
C MET A 361 25.77 -0.76 -13.45
N ARG A 362 26.58 -1.37 -14.31
CA ARG A 362 26.50 -2.82 -14.59
C ARG A 362 26.76 -3.69 -13.35
N ARG A 363 27.64 -3.26 -12.44
CA ARG A 363 27.83 -3.94 -11.14
C ARG A 363 26.64 -3.71 -10.21
N MET A 364 26.08 -2.51 -10.16
CA MET A 364 24.89 -2.17 -9.38
C MET A 364 23.69 -3.04 -9.79
N LEU A 365 23.50 -3.29 -11.09
CA LEU A 365 22.44 -4.15 -11.61
C LEU A 365 22.56 -5.63 -11.17
N LYS A 366 23.74 -6.08 -10.73
CA LYS A 366 23.95 -7.46 -10.22
C LYS A 366 23.69 -7.61 -8.71
N LYS A 367 23.50 -6.51 -7.98
CA LYS A 367 23.24 -6.53 -6.53
C LYS A 367 21.77 -6.67 -6.21
N THR A 368 21.44 -7.15 -5.01
CA THR A 368 20.04 -7.14 -4.56
C THR A 368 19.55 -5.70 -4.40
N PRO A 369 18.26 -5.40 -4.63
CA PRO A 369 17.72 -4.06 -4.44
C PRO A 369 17.94 -3.51 -3.02
N LYS A 370 17.93 -4.38 -2.01
CA LYS A 370 18.21 -4.04 -0.61
C LYS A 370 19.61 -3.46 -0.41
N ASP A 371 20.62 -4.13 -0.95
CA ASP A 371 22.02 -3.70 -0.79
C ASP A 371 22.32 -2.42 -1.58
N LEU A 372 21.50 -2.13 -2.58
CA LEU A 372 21.65 -0.97 -3.46
C LEU A 372 21.05 0.30 -2.86
N TRP A 373 19.99 0.16 -2.06
CA TRP A 373 19.20 1.28 -1.55
C TRP A 373 20.00 2.31 -0.74
N PRO A 374 20.98 1.95 0.12
CA PRO A 374 21.80 2.95 0.83
C PRO A 374 22.51 3.94 -0.11
N LEU A 375 22.85 3.50 -1.32
CA LEU A 375 23.53 4.32 -2.33
C LEU A 375 22.57 5.23 -3.12
N ALA A 376 21.25 5.08 -2.94
CA ALA A 376 20.24 5.77 -3.74
C ALA A 376 20.36 7.30 -3.63
N GLY A 377 20.65 7.83 -2.44
CA GLY A 377 20.83 9.28 -2.21
C GLY A 377 21.94 9.88 -3.03
N THR A 378 23.13 9.29 -2.93
CA THR A 378 24.30 9.68 -3.74
C THR A 378 24.06 9.48 -5.23
N PHE A 379 23.40 8.39 -5.63
CA PHE A 379 23.15 8.09 -7.03
C PHE A 379 22.21 9.11 -7.69
N ILE A 380 21.10 9.44 -7.04
CA ILE A 380 20.09 10.36 -7.57
C ILE A 380 20.60 11.81 -7.63
N ARG A 381 21.55 12.19 -6.76
CA ARG A 381 22.18 13.52 -6.82
C ARG A 381 22.78 13.83 -8.20
N TYR A 382 23.27 12.81 -8.91
CA TYR A 382 23.87 12.96 -10.23
C TYR A 382 22.88 12.84 -11.40
N PHE A 383 21.56 12.84 -11.14
CA PHE A 383 20.55 12.72 -12.20
C PHE A 383 20.72 13.80 -13.28
N LYS A 384 20.92 15.07 -12.88
CA LYS A 384 21.15 16.18 -13.83
C LYS A 384 22.41 16.00 -14.70
N ASN A 385 23.44 15.31 -14.21
CA ASN A 385 24.69 15.11 -14.97
C ASN A 385 24.48 14.25 -16.21
N ILE A 386 23.46 13.40 -16.19
CA ILE A 386 23.11 12.47 -17.28
C ILE A 386 22.31 13.17 -18.38
N LEU A 387 21.82 14.39 -18.12
CA LEU A 387 21.08 15.21 -19.09
C LEU A 387 22.00 16.06 -19.99
N LYS A 388 23.32 15.96 -19.82
CA LYS A 388 24.29 16.70 -20.64
C LYS A 388 24.39 16.08 -22.04
N ASP A 389 24.62 16.93 -23.04
CA ASP A 389 24.56 16.55 -24.46
C ASP A 389 25.67 15.57 -24.87
N ASP A 390 26.80 15.59 -24.15
CA ASP A 390 27.95 14.70 -24.39
C ASP A 390 27.79 13.30 -23.78
N THR A 391 26.67 13.02 -23.11
CA THR A 391 26.49 11.74 -22.40
C THR A 391 26.13 10.61 -23.37
N PRO A 392 26.85 9.47 -23.34
CA PRO A 392 26.51 8.34 -24.20
C PRO A 392 25.16 7.73 -23.83
N ARG A 393 24.36 7.35 -24.83
CA ARG A 393 23.05 6.69 -24.66
C ARG A 393 23.08 5.44 -23.76
N LEU A 394 24.18 4.69 -23.76
CA LEU A 394 24.34 3.54 -22.86
C LEU A 394 24.33 3.94 -21.38
N VAL A 395 24.81 5.15 -21.05
CA VAL A 395 24.80 5.68 -19.68
C VAL A 395 23.36 5.99 -19.26
N THR A 396 22.59 6.67 -20.11
CA THR A 396 21.19 7.05 -19.83
C THR A 396 20.31 5.80 -19.65
N GLU A 397 20.51 4.78 -20.50
CA GLU A 397 19.79 3.52 -20.43
C GLU A 397 20.12 2.74 -19.15
N LEU A 398 21.41 2.59 -18.82
CA LEU A 398 21.83 1.89 -17.60
C LEU A 398 21.36 2.62 -16.34
N TYR A 399 21.37 3.95 -16.36
CA TYR A 399 20.87 4.75 -15.24
C TYR A 399 19.38 4.49 -15.00
N LYS A 400 18.58 4.48 -16.07
CA LYS A 400 17.15 4.10 -15.99
C LYS A 400 16.96 2.71 -15.41
N GLN A 401 17.72 1.71 -15.86
CA GLN A 401 17.61 0.34 -15.32
C GLN A 401 17.94 0.28 -13.82
N VAL A 402 19.00 0.98 -13.38
CA VAL A 402 19.36 1.06 -11.96
C VAL A 402 18.28 1.77 -11.15
N TRP A 403 17.73 2.86 -11.67
CA TRP A 403 16.62 3.60 -11.03
C TRP A 403 15.39 2.71 -10.87
N VAL A 404 15.00 1.96 -11.91
CA VAL A 404 13.87 1.02 -11.84
C VAL A 404 14.11 -0.07 -10.78
N ARG A 405 15.35 -0.57 -10.65
CA ARG A 405 15.73 -1.54 -9.61
C ARG A 405 15.60 -0.94 -8.21
N LEU A 406 16.01 0.32 -8.00
CA LEU A 406 15.81 1.04 -6.73
C LEU A 406 14.32 1.26 -6.42
N ASN A 407 13.49 1.50 -7.44
CA ASN A 407 12.04 1.75 -7.32
C ASN A 407 11.26 0.55 -6.75
N THR A 408 11.89 -0.63 -6.66
CA THR A 408 11.28 -1.84 -6.06
C THR A 408 11.27 -1.81 -4.53
N VAL A 409 12.15 -1.04 -3.89
CA VAL A 409 12.33 -1.04 -2.42
C VAL A 409 11.41 -0.02 -1.74
N LEU A 410 11.70 1.27 -1.94
CA LEU A 410 11.02 2.41 -1.31
C LEU A 410 10.66 3.45 -2.37
N PRO A 411 9.66 3.16 -3.23
CA PRO A 411 9.30 4.00 -4.38
C PRO A 411 8.99 5.46 -4.02
N ARG A 412 8.14 5.70 -3.01
CA ARG A 412 7.72 7.06 -2.60
C ARG A 412 8.90 7.96 -2.22
N ARG A 413 9.87 7.41 -1.49
CA ARG A 413 11.10 8.13 -1.12
C ARG A 413 11.98 8.37 -2.35
N LEU A 414 12.10 7.37 -3.24
CA LEU A 414 12.84 7.50 -4.49
C LEU A 414 12.28 8.61 -5.38
N TRP A 415 10.95 8.67 -5.51
CA TRP A 415 10.25 9.70 -6.30
C TRP A 415 10.54 11.09 -5.75
N THR A 416 10.39 11.27 -4.43
CA THR A 416 10.69 12.54 -3.76
C THR A 416 12.14 12.97 -3.98
N MET A 417 13.10 12.06 -3.81
CA MET A 417 14.52 12.35 -4.06
C MET A 417 14.79 12.70 -5.53
N SER A 418 14.11 12.03 -6.46
CA SER A 418 14.27 12.26 -7.91
C SER A 418 13.68 13.61 -8.32
N ILE A 419 12.48 13.96 -7.84
CA ILE A 419 11.86 15.28 -8.07
C ILE A 419 12.77 16.38 -7.52
N ASN A 420 13.25 16.23 -6.28
CA ASN A 420 14.13 17.20 -5.65
C ASN A 420 15.46 17.38 -6.40
N ALA A 421 16.02 16.31 -6.95
CA ALA A 421 17.25 16.38 -7.75
C ALA A 421 17.04 17.06 -9.11
N LEU A 422 15.84 17.02 -9.67
CA LEU A 422 15.52 17.54 -11.01
C LEU A 422 14.94 18.97 -11.01
N LEU A 423 14.58 19.51 -9.85
CA LEU A 423 14.11 20.90 -9.71
C LEU A 423 15.22 21.89 -10.17
N PRO A 424 14.87 22.94 -10.94
CA PRO A 424 15.80 24.03 -11.28
C PRO A 424 16.38 24.70 -10.03
N GLU A 425 17.62 25.17 -10.08
CA GLU A 425 18.35 25.68 -8.90
C GLU A 425 17.97 27.11 -8.47
N ASP A 426 16.85 27.64 -8.95
CA ASP A 426 16.42 29.01 -8.64
C ASP A 426 16.17 29.21 -7.14
N GLN A 427 16.73 30.29 -6.59
CA GLN A 427 16.70 30.60 -5.15
C GLN A 427 15.27 30.71 -4.58
N LEU A 428 14.27 31.06 -5.40
CA LEU A 428 12.85 31.14 -5.00
C LEU A 428 12.20 29.75 -4.88
N ILE A 429 12.64 28.77 -5.66
CA ILE A 429 12.10 27.40 -5.68
C ILE A 429 12.63 26.57 -4.51
N LYS A 430 13.83 26.89 -4.00
CA LYS A 430 14.38 26.26 -2.77
C LYS A 430 13.45 26.45 -1.57
N ASN A 431 12.82 27.62 -1.41
CA ASN A 431 11.87 27.85 -0.32
C ASN A 431 10.57 27.05 -0.46
N PHE A 432 10.13 26.73 -1.68
CA PHE A 432 8.99 25.83 -1.92
C PHE A 432 9.36 24.35 -1.74
N SER A 433 10.59 23.96 -2.11
CA SER A 433 11.10 22.58 -1.98
C SER A 433 11.20 22.07 -0.54
N LEU A 434 11.23 22.98 0.44
CA LEU A 434 11.29 22.66 1.88
C LEU A 434 9.91 22.45 2.52
N VAL A 435 8.82 22.86 1.86
CA VAL A 435 7.47 22.95 2.47
C VAL A 435 6.53 21.81 2.03
N GLN A 436 6.81 21.12 0.92
CA GLN A 436 5.99 20.01 0.46
C GLN A 436 6.66 18.66 0.77
N GLU A 437 6.41 18.16 1.98
CA GLU A 437 6.93 16.87 2.46
C GLU A 437 6.28 15.64 1.79
N SER A 438 5.38 15.82 0.81
CA SER A 438 4.77 14.70 0.09
C SER A 438 4.42 15.05 -1.37
N PRO A 439 4.99 14.35 -2.37
CA PRO A 439 4.64 14.51 -3.79
C PRO A 439 3.17 14.14 -4.12
N CYS A 440 2.42 13.66 -3.13
CA CYS A 440 1.01 13.33 -3.25
C CYS A 440 0.09 14.57 -3.31
N ILE A 441 0.55 15.74 -2.87
CA ILE A 441 -0.28 16.95 -2.75
C ILE A 441 -0.30 17.77 -4.06
N ASP A 442 0.84 17.88 -4.76
CA ASP A 442 0.94 18.57 -6.05
C ASP A 442 1.60 17.69 -7.10
N ALA A 443 0.80 16.84 -7.75
CA ALA A 443 1.26 15.90 -8.77
C ALA A 443 1.90 16.60 -9.99
N LEU A 444 1.59 17.87 -10.25
CA LEU A 444 2.13 18.63 -11.38
C LEU A 444 3.54 19.17 -11.12
N GLN A 445 4.00 19.18 -9.87
CA GLN A 445 5.37 19.56 -9.52
C GLN A 445 6.41 18.69 -10.25
N VAL A 446 6.07 17.44 -10.54
CA VAL A 446 6.93 16.49 -11.29
C VAL A 446 7.31 17.04 -12.68
N LEU A 447 6.43 17.83 -13.30
CA LEU A 447 6.65 18.41 -14.63
C LEU A 447 7.45 19.72 -14.58
N ARG A 448 7.60 20.34 -13.40
CA ARG A 448 8.46 21.53 -13.19
C ARG A 448 9.93 21.15 -13.03
N CYS A 449 10.38 20.30 -13.94
CA CYS A 449 11.72 19.72 -13.97
C CYS A 449 12.60 20.42 -15.02
N ASP A 450 13.90 20.15 -14.99
CA ASP A 450 14.86 20.64 -15.99
C ASP A 450 14.40 20.33 -17.44
N GLU A 451 14.29 21.35 -18.29
CA GLU A 451 13.74 21.22 -19.65
C GLU A 451 14.48 20.20 -20.52
N ARG A 452 15.76 19.94 -20.23
CA ARG A 452 16.58 18.96 -20.96
C ARG A 452 16.02 17.54 -20.88
N ILE A 453 15.19 17.24 -19.87
CA ILE A 453 14.50 15.94 -19.73
C ILE A 453 13.59 15.68 -20.93
N PHE A 454 12.90 16.71 -21.44
CA PHE A 454 12.01 16.58 -22.60
C PHE A 454 12.76 16.33 -23.92
N ARG A 455 14.07 16.17 -23.87
CA ARG A 455 14.94 15.76 -24.99
C ARG A 455 15.81 14.54 -24.65
N CYS A 456 15.57 13.89 -23.51
CA CYS A 456 16.25 12.67 -23.09
C CYS A 456 15.21 11.54 -22.87
N PRO A 457 15.08 10.57 -23.79
CA PRO A 457 14.04 9.54 -23.74
C PRO A 457 14.03 8.70 -22.44
N ASP A 458 15.22 8.30 -21.97
CA ASP A 458 15.34 7.47 -20.76
C ASP A 458 14.97 8.22 -19.49
N ALA A 459 15.41 9.49 -19.37
CA ALA A 459 15.06 10.35 -18.25
C ALA A 459 13.57 10.70 -18.25
N LEU A 460 13.00 11.01 -19.42
CA LEU A 460 11.58 11.27 -19.57
C LEU A 460 10.75 10.04 -19.17
N SER A 461 11.18 8.84 -19.52
CA SER A 461 10.50 7.60 -19.10
C SER A 461 10.46 7.45 -17.58
N ILE A 462 11.50 7.87 -16.85
CA ILE A 462 11.50 7.90 -15.38
C ILE A 462 10.51 8.95 -14.88
N VAL A 463 10.54 10.16 -15.41
CA VAL A 463 9.66 11.27 -14.99
C VAL A 463 8.19 10.95 -15.25
N LEU A 464 7.84 10.37 -16.40
CA LEU A 464 6.48 9.94 -16.71
C LEU A 464 5.98 8.85 -15.76
N ARG A 465 6.85 7.94 -15.35
CA ARG A 465 6.51 6.90 -14.36
C ARG A 465 6.25 7.52 -12.97
N ILE A 466 7.05 8.50 -12.56
CA ILE A 466 6.81 9.28 -11.33
C ILE A 466 5.50 10.07 -11.44
N LEU A 467 5.24 10.70 -12.58
CA LEU A 467 4.02 11.47 -12.84
C LEU A 467 2.78 10.60 -12.72
N GLN A 468 2.76 9.44 -13.38
CA GLN A 468 1.65 8.49 -13.31
C GLN A 468 1.37 8.07 -11.87
N ALA A 469 2.42 7.73 -11.11
CA ALA A 469 2.28 7.37 -9.71
C ALA A 469 1.79 8.54 -8.85
N SER A 470 2.26 9.76 -9.11
CA SER A 470 1.88 10.96 -8.37
C SER A 470 0.43 11.37 -8.63
N LEU A 471 -0.04 11.29 -9.89
CA LEU A 471 -1.45 11.51 -10.25
C LEU A 471 -2.36 10.46 -9.59
N ALA A 472 -1.98 9.18 -9.62
CA ALA A 472 -2.72 8.12 -8.94
C ALA A 472 -2.72 8.30 -7.41
N ALA A 473 -1.62 8.80 -6.83
CA ALA A 473 -1.52 9.12 -5.41
C ALA A 473 -2.43 10.30 -5.03
N SER A 474 -2.42 11.38 -5.80
CA SER A 474 -3.31 12.54 -5.65
C SER A 474 -4.79 12.11 -5.66
N LYS A 475 -5.21 11.35 -6.67
CA LYS A 475 -6.59 10.83 -6.79
C LYS A 475 -7.02 10.00 -5.57
N SER A 476 -6.13 9.12 -5.09
CA SER A 476 -6.37 8.30 -3.91
C SER A 476 -6.43 9.13 -2.61
N GLN A 477 -5.55 10.12 -2.46
CA GLN A 477 -5.53 11.01 -1.31
C GLN A 477 -6.78 11.89 -1.25
N LEU A 478 -7.23 12.44 -2.38
CA LEU A 478 -8.47 13.21 -2.44
C LEU A 478 -9.69 12.36 -2.07
N SER A 479 -9.75 11.12 -2.56
CA SER A 479 -10.81 10.16 -2.19
C SER A 479 -10.77 9.83 -0.70
N ARG A 480 -9.56 9.65 -0.13
CA ARG A 480 -9.38 9.45 1.31
C ARG A 480 -9.80 10.67 2.12
N HIS A 481 -9.45 11.88 1.70
CA HIS A 481 -9.81 13.12 2.39
C HIS A 481 -11.33 13.30 2.47
N ILE A 482 -12.04 12.90 1.41
CA ILE A 482 -13.51 12.89 1.38
C ILE A 482 -14.06 11.90 2.40
N GLN A 483 -13.56 10.66 2.42
CA GLN A 483 -13.99 9.64 3.38
C GLN A 483 -13.65 9.98 4.83
N ASP A 484 -12.52 10.66 5.07
CA ASP A 484 -12.04 11.03 6.40
C ASP A 484 -12.86 12.17 7.03
N LYS A 485 -13.45 13.03 6.19
CA LYS A 485 -14.29 14.16 6.61
C LYS A 485 -15.67 14.07 5.98
N PRO A 486 -16.50 13.08 6.34
CA PRO A 486 -17.86 13.02 5.82
C PRO A 486 -18.67 14.21 6.35
N LEU A 487 -19.56 14.73 5.52
CA LEU A 487 -20.45 15.82 5.90
C LEU A 487 -21.60 15.24 6.74
N ILE A 488 -21.69 15.66 8.01
CA ILE A 488 -22.74 15.21 8.93
C ILE A 488 -23.70 16.36 9.15
N GLU A 489 -24.88 16.28 8.54
CA GLU A 489 -25.95 17.23 8.79
C GLU A 489 -26.75 16.86 10.03
N LYS A 490 -27.09 17.88 10.84
CA LYS A 490 -27.99 17.73 11.99
C LYS A 490 -29.49 17.68 11.60
N THR A 491 -29.84 17.79 10.31
CA THR A 491 -31.24 18.10 9.89
C THR A 491 -31.73 17.47 8.56
N GLY A 492 -31.09 16.44 8.02
CA GLY A 492 -31.75 15.48 7.12
C GLY A 492 -32.16 15.96 5.71
N GLN A 493 -31.35 16.73 4.99
CA GLN A 493 -31.49 16.89 3.53
C GLN A 493 -30.20 16.51 2.78
N ILE A 494 -30.24 15.40 2.07
CA ILE A 494 -29.10 14.87 1.31
C ILE A 494 -28.87 15.74 0.07
N GLN A 495 -27.99 16.75 0.15
CA GLN A 495 -27.51 17.46 -1.06
C GLN A 495 -25.98 17.68 -1.17
N SER A 496 -25.14 17.48 -0.14
CA SER A 496 -23.76 18.01 -0.21
C SER A 496 -22.62 17.01 -0.51
N GLU A 497 -22.83 15.69 -0.53
CA GLU A 497 -21.75 14.73 -0.83
C GLU A 497 -21.53 14.50 -2.33
N ALA A 498 -22.61 14.53 -3.11
CA ALA A 498 -22.54 14.39 -4.58
C ALA A 498 -21.77 15.55 -5.22
N GLU A 499 -22.03 16.79 -4.80
CA GLU A 499 -21.30 17.98 -5.27
C GLU A 499 -19.80 17.90 -4.93
N ARG A 500 -19.46 17.41 -3.73
CA ARG A 500 -18.06 17.26 -3.32
C ARG A 500 -17.32 16.19 -4.13
N GLU A 501 -18.01 15.10 -4.46
CA GLU A 501 -17.48 14.06 -5.34
C GLU A 501 -17.32 14.59 -6.78
N GLU A 502 -18.26 15.40 -7.27
CA GLU A 502 -18.16 16.08 -8.57
C GLU A 502 -16.98 17.06 -8.60
N LEU A 503 -16.80 17.89 -7.57
CA LEU A 503 -15.65 18.79 -7.43
C LEU A 503 -14.32 18.04 -7.39
N LYS A 504 -14.28 16.89 -6.69
CA LYS A 504 -13.11 16.01 -6.69
C LYS A 504 -12.80 15.53 -8.11
N MET A 505 -13.80 14.99 -8.81
CA MET A 505 -13.61 14.49 -10.17
C MET A 505 -13.19 15.60 -11.12
N ALA A 506 -13.78 16.79 -11.02
CA ALA A 506 -13.38 17.97 -11.79
C ALA A 506 -11.92 18.36 -11.54
N LEU A 507 -11.47 18.36 -10.28
CA LEU A 507 -10.07 18.64 -9.92
C LEU A 507 -9.12 17.59 -10.51
N VAL A 508 -9.45 16.30 -10.38
CA VAL A 508 -8.64 15.20 -10.93
C VAL A 508 -8.54 15.31 -12.45
N TYR A 509 -9.66 15.50 -13.13
CA TYR A 509 -9.66 15.68 -14.58
C TYR A 509 -8.89 16.93 -15.01
N SER A 510 -8.99 18.03 -14.26
CA SER A 510 -8.21 19.24 -14.52
C SER A 510 -6.70 18.97 -14.41
N GLN A 511 -6.26 18.30 -13.34
CA GLN A 511 -4.85 17.93 -13.14
C GLN A 511 -4.33 17.03 -14.27
N GLU A 512 -5.05 15.96 -14.61
CA GLU A 512 -4.65 15.04 -15.67
C GLU A 512 -4.64 15.71 -17.05
N THR A 513 -5.60 16.60 -17.33
CA THR A 513 -5.66 17.34 -18.60
C THR A 513 -4.48 18.31 -18.71
N VAL A 514 -4.15 19.04 -17.64
CA VAL A 514 -2.98 19.94 -17.61
C VAL A 514 -1.69 19.15 -17.82
N ALA A 515 -1.56 17.98 -17.18
CA ALA A 515 -0.40 17.12 -17.41
C ALA A 515 -0.28 16.70 -18.88
N VAL A 516 -1.37 16.31 -19.52
CA VAL A 516 -1.38 15.98 -20.96
C VAL A 516 -1.01 17.20 -21.82
N GLN A 517 -1.53 18.39 -21.51
CA GLN A 517 -1.20 19.61 -22.26
C GLN A 517 0.28 19.96 -22.19
N ILE A 518 0.89 19.92 -21.00
CA ILE A 518 2.33 20.16 -20.82
C ILE A 518 3.15 19.15 -21.64
N LEU A 519 2.74 17.88 -21.65
CA LEU A 519 3.42 16.83 -22.43
C LEU A 519 3.25 17.03 -23.94
N LEU A 520 2.09 17.50 -24.39
CA LEU A 520 1.87 17.87 -25.80
C LEU A 520 2.75 19.06 -26.19
N GLU A 521 2.82 20.10 -25.36
CA GLU A 521 3.70 21.25 -25.59
C GLU A 521 5.18 20.85 -25.65
N ALA A 522 5.61 19.91 -24.80
CA ALA A 522 6.96 19.36 -24.85
C ALA A 522 7.29 18.65 -26.18
N CYS A 523 6.29 18.23 -26.95
CA CYS A 523 6.47 17.63 -28.28
C CYS A 523 6.72 18.65 -29.39
N LEU A 524 6.59 19.96 -29.12
CA LEU A 524 6.89 21.00 -30.09
C LEU A 524 8.37 21.00 -30.44
N GLU A 525 8.65 21.26 -31.72
CA GLU A 525 10.01 21.35 -32.23
C GLU A 525 10.58 22.74 -31.95
N THR A 526 11.76 22.79 -31.34
CA THR A 526 12.47 24.04 -31.02
C THR A 526 13.58 24.31 -32.03
N GLU A 527 14.09 25.55 -32.07
CA GLU A 527 15.25 25.87 -32.92
C GLU A 527 16.51 25.09 -32.52
N SER A 528 16.67 24.81 -31.21
CA SER A 528 17.78 24.00 -30.71
C SER A 528 17.75 22.56 -31.25
N ASP A 529 16.56 22.02 -31.51
CA ASP A 529 16.39 20.67 -32.05
C ASP A 529 16.91 20.58 -33.49
N LYS A 530 16.81 21.68 -34.25
CA LYS A 530 17.29 21.76 -35.65
C LYS A 530 18.80 21.94 -35.74
N ASN A 531 19.37 22.69 -34.80
CA ASN A 531 20.77 23.12 -34.86
C ASN A 531 21.74 22.10 -34.28
N LEU A 532 21.30 21.28 -33.32
CA LEU A 532 22.16 20.30 -32.66
C LEU A 532 22.03 18.89 -33.29
N PRO A 533 23.15 18.20 -33.54
CA PRO A 533 23.11 16.85 -34.09
C PRO A 533 22.43 15.87 -33.12
N GLY A 534 21.58 14.99 -33.65
CA GLY A 534 20.92 13.94 -32.85
C GLY A 534 19.64 14.37 -32.11
N ARG A 535 19.41 15.67 -31.89
CA ARG A 535 18.22 16.15 -31.16
C ARG A 535 16.89 15.85 -31.85
N LEU A 536 16.83 15.92 -33.17
CA LEU A 536 15.63 15.51 -33.93
C LEU A 536 15.25 14.05 -33.71
N TRP A 537 16.23 13.15 -33.59
CA TRP A 537 16.00 11.73 -33.31
C TRP A 537 15.52 11.54 -31.88
N ALA A 538 16.15 12.24 -30.92
CA ALA A 538 15.71 12.24 -29.53
C ALA A 538 14.27 12.76 -29.39
N LEU A 539 13.92 13.85 -30.09
CA LEU A 539 12.56 14.40 -30.13
C LEU A 539 11.56 13.40 -30.71
N ARG A 540 11.92 12.65 -31.75
CA ARG A 540 11.06 11.60 -32.32
C ARG A 540 10.80 10.48 -31.31
N GLU A 541 11.81 10.04 -30.58
CA GLU A 541 11.66 9.03 -29.53
C GLU A 541 10.81 9.56 -28.37
N VAL A 542 11.06 10.78 -27.92
CA VAL A 542 10.27 11.48 -26.90
C VAL A 542 8.80 11.57 -27.30
N ARG A 543 8.50 11.99 -28.54
CA ARG A 543 7.14 12.01 -29.09
C ARG A 543 6.50 10.61 -29.04
N GLY A 544 7.25 9.56 -29.37
CA GLY A 544 6.77 8.18 -29.26
C GLY A 544 6.40 7.79 -27.83
N ILE A 545 7.27 8.11 -26.85
CA ILE A 545 7.03 7.83 -25.43
C ILE A 545 5.82 8.61 -24.92
N ILE A 546 5.74 9.91 -25.21
CA ILE A 546 4.62 10.78 -24.80
C ILE A 546 3.31 10.31 -25.42
N CYS A 547 3.29 10.03 -26.72
CA CYS A 547 2.09 9.49 -27.38
C CYS A 547 1.67 8.14 -26.79
N SER A 548 2.62 7.24 -26.47
CA SER A 548 2.30 5.98 -25.80
C SER A 548 1.71 6.20 -24.41
N TYR A 549 2.23 7.16 -23.65
CA TYR A 549 1.67 7.54 -22.36
C TYR A 549 0.24 8.10 -22.49
N ILE A 550 0.02 9.10 -23.36
CA ILE A 550 -1.29 9.73 -23.59
C ILE A 550 -2.29 8.68 -24.09
N HIS A 551 -1.85 7.73 -24.92
CA HIS A 551 -2.67 6.61 -25.36
C HIS A 551 -3.22 5.78 -24.19
N GLN A 552 -2.36 5.41 -23.23
CA GLN A 552 -2.77 4.66 -22.03
C GLN A 552 -3.71 5.48 -21.15
N VAL A 553 -3.47 6.78 -21.03
CA VAL A 553 -4.34 7.69 -20.29
C VAL A 553 -5.75 7.74 -20.93
N PHE A 554 -5.83 7.86 -22.25
CA PHE A 554 -7.11 7.86 -22.97
C PHE A 554 -7.84 6.51 -22.94
N ILE A 555 -7.11 5.39 -22.87
CA ILE A 555 -7.72 4.07 -22.65
C ILE A 555 -8.32 4.00 -21.24
N SER A 556 -7.60 4.51 -20.24
CA SER A 556 -8.03 4.47 -18.85
C SER A 556 -9.27 5.33 -18.60
N GLU A 557 -9.30 6.54 -19.16
CA GLU A 557 -10.38 7.51 -18.97
C GLU A 557 -10.69 8.24 -20.29
N ILE A 558 -11.70 7.77 -21.03
CA ILE A 558 -12.08 8.31 -22.35
C ILE A 558 -12.52 9.78 -22.27
N THR A 559 -13.17 10.17 -21.17
CA THR A 559 -13.62 11.55 -20.92
C THR A 559 -12.45 12.55 -20.96
N LEU A 560 -11.24 12.12 -20.57
CA LEU A 560 -10.07 12.98 -20.63
C LEU A 560 -9.70 13.35 -22.07
N ALA A 561 -9.84 12.41 -23.02
CA ALA A 561 -9.62 12.69 -24.43
C ALA A 561 -10.57 13.80 -24.91
N LYS A 562 -11.86 13.72 -24.54
CA LYS A 562 -12.83 14.79 -24.82
C LYS A 562 -12.38 16.12 -24.24
N LEU A 563 -11.96 16.18 -22.97
CA LEU A 563 -11.53 17.43 -22.33
C LEU A 563 -10.31 18.05 -23.02
N VAL A 564 -9.28 17.25 -23.32
CA VAL A 564 -8.09 17.70 -24.08
C VAL A 564 -8.50 18.26 -25.44
N MET A 565 -9.42 17.59 -26.15
CA MET A 565 -9.91 18.07 -27.45
C MET A 565 -10.66 19.40 -27.35
N PHE A 566 -11.49 19.56 -26.32
CA PHE A 566 -12.26 20.79 -26.11
C PHE A 566 -11.37 21.94 -25.66
N GLN A 567 -10.29 21.67 -24.93
CA GLN A 567 -9.25 22.67 -24.63
C GLN A 567 -8.43 23.03 -25.87
N GLY A 568 -8.18 22.08 -26.77
CA GLY A 568 -7.36 22.27 -27.96
C GLY A 568 -5.87 22.24 -27.62
N PHE A 569 -5.05 22.14 -28.67
CA PHE A 569 -3.58 22.15 -28.59
C PHE A 569 -2.99 22.65 -29.92
N HIS A 570 -1.68 22.89 -29.96
CA HIS A 570 -1.00 23.47 -31.11
C HIS A 570 -1.18 22.65 -32.41
N ARG A 571 -1.53 23.32 -33.52
CA ARG A 571 -1.93 22.67 -34.79
C ARG A 571 -0.82 21.79 -35.39
N ASP A 572 0.44 22.16 -35.20
CA ASP A 572 1.59 21.38 -35.69
C ASP A 572 1.65 19.96 -35.10
N LEU A 573 1.09 19.79 -33.90
CA LEU A 573 1.07 18.50 -33.21
C LEU A 573 -0.04 17.58 -33.71
N LEU A 574 -1.03 18.07 -34.47
CA LEU A 574 -2.14 17.25 -34.97
C LEU A 574 -1.64 16.01 -35.72
N SER A 575 -0.63 16.19 -36.58
CA SER A 575 -0.05 15.09 -37.34
C SER A 575 0.67 14.05 -36.46
N VAL A 576 1.28 14.50 -35.35
CA VAL A 576 2.02 13.65 -34.40
C VAL A 576 1.05 12.89 -33.50
N VAL A 577 0.06 13.60 -32.94
CA VAL A 577 -0.96 13.05 -32.02
C VAL A 577 -1.82 12.02 -32.73
N VAL A 578 -2.36 12.35 -33.92
CA VAL A 578 -3.26 11.45 -34.65
C VAL A 578 -2.55 10.18 -35.13
N LYS A 579 -1.28 10.28 -35.57
CA LYS A 579 -0.50 9.10 -36.00
C LYS A 579 0.09 8.33 -34.82
N GLY A 580 0.44 9.01 -33.74
CA GLY A 580 1.14 8.46 -32.59
C GLY A 580 0.24 7.84 -31.53
N ILE A 581 -1.03 8.28 -31.42
CA ILE A 581 -1.96 7.79 -30.41
C ILE A 581 -3.10 6.99 -31.07
N PRO A 582 -3.06 5.65 -31.01
CA PRO A 582 -4.05 4.80 -31.69
C PRO A 582 -5.50 5.00 -31.22
N SER A 583 -5.71 5.45 -29.98
CA SER A 583 -7.04 5.70 -29.39
C SER A 583 -7.72 6.98 -29.89
N MET A 584 -7.06 7.79 -30.73
CA MET A 584 -7.62 9.06 -31.23
C MET A 584 -8.87 8.89 -32.09
N HIS A 585 -9.11 7.71 -32.66
CA HIS A 585 -10.33 7.43 -33.43
C HIS A 585 -11.62 7.66 -32.62
N VAL A 586 -11.58 7.53 -31.29
CA VAL A 586 -12.73 7.81 -30.40
C VAL A 586 -13.16 9.27 -30.48
N CYS A 587 -12.21 10.19 -30.75
CA CYS A 587 -12.49 11.62 -30.83
C CYS A 587 -13.47 11.98 -31.95
N LEU A 588 -13.61 11.15 -32.99
CA LEU A 588 -14.62 11.31 -34.05
C LEU A 588 -16.04 11.46 -33.48
N HIS A 589 -16.34 10.84 -32.34
CA HIS A 589 -17.65 10.93 -31.69
C HIS A 589 -17.97 12.34 -31.19
N TYR A 590 -16.95 13.13 -30.82
CA TYR A 590 -17.11 14.43 -30.19
C TYR A 590 -16.95 15.61 -31.16
N ILE A 591 -16.54 15.35 -32.42
CA ILE A 591 -16.37 16.40 -33.43
C ILE A 591 -17.67 17.18 -33.71
N PRO A 592 -18.86 16.55 -33.86
CA PRO A 592 -20.10 17.31 -34.05
C PRO A 592 -20.40 18.27 -32.89
N GLU A 593 -20.09 17.84 -31.66
CA GLU A 593 -20.27 18.67 -30.46
C GLU A 593 -19.28 19.85 -30.46
N LEU A 594 -18.03 19.61 -30.88
CA LEU A 594 -17.00 20.65 -30.99
C LEU A 594 -17.30 21.67 -32.11
N LEU A 595 -17.91 21.24 -33.22
CA LEU A 595 -18.36 22.13 -34.31
C LEU A 595 -19.52 23.04 -33.89
N ASN A 596 -20.34 22.61 -32.93
CA ASN A 596 -21.46 23.40 -32.41
C ASN A 596 -21.02 24.43 -31.37
N MET A 597 -19.75 24.46 -30.97
CA MET A 597 -19.22 25.46 -30.05
C MET A 597 -19.27 26.86 -30.68
N PRO A 598 -19.58 27.93 -29.91
CA PRO A 598 -19.68 29.28 -30.44
C PRO A 598 -18.31 29.88 -30.84
N GLU A 599 -17.22 29.33 -30.31
CA GLU A 599 -15.86 29.81 -30.55
C GLU A 599 -15.31 29.34 -31.90
N MET A 600 -14.98 30.29 -32.78
CA MET A 600 -14.46 30.01 -34.13
C MET A 600 -13.15 29.21 -34.12
N GLU A 601 -12.26 29.47 -33.16
CA GLU A 601 -10.98 28.74 -33.06
C GLU A 601 -11.20 27.25 -32.80
N LYS A 602 -12.20 26.90 -31.98
CA LYS A 602 -12.58 25.51 -31.70
C LYS A 602 -13.19 24.84 -32.92
N GLN A 603 -14.01 25.56 -33.69
CA GLN A 603 -14.57 25.05 -34.94
C GLN A 603 -13.47 24.77 -35.97
N ILE A 604 -12.52 25.69 -36.14
CA ILE A 604 -11.37 25.50 -37.05
C ILE A 604 -10.54 24.29 -36.61
N PHE A 605 -10.21 24.21 -35.33
CA PHE A 605 -9.48 23.09 -34.76
C PHE A 605 -10.22 21.75 -34.95
N ALA A 606 -11.55 21.73 -34.78
CA ALA A 606 -12.38 20.55 -35.01
C ALA A 606 -12.29 20.06 -36.46
N ILE A 607 -12.31 20.98 -37.41
CA ILE A 607 -12.22 20.69 -38.84
C ILE A 607 -10.84 20.14 -39.19
N ASP A 608 -9.76 20.74 -38.68
CA ASP A 608 -8.40 20.24 -38.91
C ASP A 608 -8.20 18.85 -38.30
N LEU A 609 -8.70 18.65 -37.08
CA LEU A 609 -8.65 17.35 -36.42
C LEU A 609 -9.44 16.30 -37.22
N ALA A 610 -10.67 16.62 -37.63
CA ALA A 610 -11.49 15.75 -38.47
C ALA A 610 -10.73 15.37 -39.73
N SER A 611 -10.08 16.36 -40.35
CA SER A 611 -9.28 16.16 -41.55
C SER A 611 -8.13 15.16 -41.34
N HIS A 612 -7.37 15.29 -40.26
CA HIS A 612 -6.27 14.37 -39.93
C HIS A 612 -6.78 12.98 -39.55
N LEU A 613 -7.88 12.90 -38.80
CA LEU A 613 -8.52 11.63 -38.44
C LEU A 613 -9.09 10.91 -39.65
N SER A 614 -9.65 11.62 -40.63
CA SER A 614 -10.18 11.01 -41.86
C SER A 614 -9.11 10.47 -42.78
N ILE A 615 -7.92 11.07 -42.81
CA ILE A 615 -6.77 10.50 -43.52
C ILE A 615 -6.27 9.24 -42.81
N GLN A 616 -6.18 9.26 -41.49
CA GLN A 616 -5.58 8.17 -40.73
C GLN A 616 -6.53 6.96 -40.57
N TYR A 617 -7.83 7.22 -40.39
CA TYR A 617 -8.86 6.22 -40.12
C TYR A 617 -9.94 6.25 -41.20
N SER A 618 -9.85 5.32 -42.14
CA SER A 618 -10.84 5.11 -43.20
C SER A 618 -12.08 4.36 -42.68
N LEU A 619 -12.91 5.06 -41.89
CA LEU A 619 -14.15 4.52 -41.31
C LEU A 619 -15.38 5.16 -41.96
N PRO A 620 -16.51 4.43 -42.13
CA PRO A 620 -17.76 5.02 -42.64
C PRO A 620 -18.24 6.23 -41.82
N LYS A 621 -18.03 6.17 -40.50
CA LYS A 621 -18.31 7.28 -39.60
C LYS A 621 -17.42 8.50 -39.85
N SER A 622 -16.16 8.27 -40.20
CA SER A 622 -15.22 9.33 -40.57
C SER A 622 -15.72 10.09 -41.80
N LEU A 623 -16.21 9.36 -42.83
CA LEU A 623 -16.83 9.94 -44.02
C LEU A 623 -18.08 10.78 -43.69
N SER A 624 -18.96 10.29 -42.82
CA SER A 624 -20.15 11.06 -42.43
C SER A 624 -19.78 12.36 -41.70
N ILE A 625 -18.74 12.31 -40.85
CA ILE A 625 -18.26 13.50 -40.13
C ILE A 625 -17.55 14.47 -41.08
N ALA A 626 -16.76 13.97 -42.03
CA ALA A 626 -16.14 14.82 -43.05
C ALA A 626 -17.20 15.56 -43.89
N LYS A 627 -18.29 14.89 -44.28
CA LYS A 627 -19.45 15.53 -44.94
C LYS A 627 -20.08 16.60 -44.05
N LEU A 628 -20.27 16.34 -42.76
CA LEU A 628 -20.77 17.32 -41.80
C LEU A 628 -19.84 18.54 -41.70
N CYS A 629 -18.52 18.34 -41.64
CA CYS A 629 -17.53 19.41 -41.60
C CYS A 629 -17.58 20.27 -42.87
N ILE A 630 -17.78 19.67 -44.06
CA ILE A 630 -17.93 20.43 -45.30
C ILE A 630 -19.22 21.23 -45.31
N ASN A 631 -20.35 20.62 -44.92
CA ASN A 631 -21.63 21.31 -44.89
C ASN A 631 -21.60 22.51 -43.93
N THR A 632 -21.06 22.32 -42.73
CA THR A 632 -20.88 23.40 -41.74
C THR A 632 -19.96 24.50 -42.27
N LEU A 633 -18.82 24.16 -42.88
CA LEU A 633 -17.97 25.14 -43.58
C LEU A 633 -18.72 25.92 -44.66
N SER A 634 -19.50 25.24 -45.51
CA SER A 634 -20.30 25.89 -46.55
C SER A 634 -21.36 26.83 -45.98
N THR A 635 -22.00 26.46 -44.87
CA THR A 635 -22.95 27.33 -44.16
C THR A 635 -22.25 28.54 -43.53
N LEU A 636 -21.09 28.34 -42.90
CA LEU A 636 -20.28 29.43 -42.32
C LEU A 636 -19.80 30.42 -43.39
N LEU A 637 -19.39 29.92 -44.56
CA LEU A 637 -19.01 30.75 -45.71
C LEU A 637 -20.21 31.49 -46.35
N GLY A 638 -21.41 30.91 -46.30
CA GLY A 638 -22.64 31.52 -46.81
C GLY A 638 -23.24 32.59 -45.90
N SER A 639 -22.90 32.56 -44.60
CA SER A 639 -23.26 33.58 -43.62
C SER A 639 -22.39 34.83 -43.81
N LYS A 640 -23.01 35.94 -44.21
CA LYS A 640 -22.44 37.23 -44.70
C LYS A 640 -21.46 38.00 -43.79
N TYR A 641 -20.82 37.39 -42.79
CA TYR A 641 -19.77 38.00 -41.96
C TYR A 641 -18.34 37.54 -42.30
N PHE A 642 -18.17 36.58 -43.22
CA PHE A 642 -16.89 35.92 -43.48
C PHE A 642 -16.22 36.34 -44.80
N THR A 643 -15.72 37.58 -44.84
CA THR A 643 -14.67 37.98 -45.79
C THR A 643 -13.40 38.32 -45.03
N SER A 644 -12.76 37.34 -44.40
CA SER A 644 -11.34 37.47 -44.04
C SER A 644 -10.54 36.41 -44.79
N SER A 645 -9.57 36.86 -45.57
CA SER A 645 -8.56 36.01 -46.22
C SER A 645 -7.79 35.14 -45.21
N ASP A 646 -7.88 35.47 -43.93
CA ASP A 646 -7.32 34.76 -42.80
C ASP A 646 -7.99 33.39 -42.55
N PHE A 647 -9.31 33.26 -42.78
CA PHE A 647 -10.02 31.99 -42.56
C PHE A 647 -9.65 30.94 -43.61
N ILE A 648 -9.61 31.34 -44.89
CA ILE A 648 -9.28 30.46 -46.01
C ILE A 648 -7.79 30.08 -46.03
N SER A 649 -6.90 31.00 -45.66
CA SER A 649 -5.46 30.72 -45.57
C SER A 649 -5.10 29.80 -44.41
N LYS A 650 -5.89 29.81 -43.31
CA LYS A 650 -5.67 28.94 -42.16
C LYS A 650 -6.24 27.54 -42.35
N LEU A 651 -7.25 27.30 -43.18
CA LEU A 651 -7.89 25.98 -43.35
C LEU A 651 -7.06 25.02 -44.23
N ASN A 652 -6.64 23.87 -43.68
CA ASN A 652 -5.89 22.85 -44.42
C ASN A 652 -6.83 21.96 -45.26
N LEU A 653 -7.58 22.56 -46.20
CA LEU A 653 -8.62 21.91 -47.03
C LEU A 653 -8.12 20.75 -47.90
N ARG A 654 -6.80 20.61 -48.06
CA ARG A 654 -6.17 19.56 -48.86
C ARG A 654 -6.36 18.18 -48.25
N ALA A 655 -6.37 18.11 -46.93
CA ALA A 655 -6.46 16.86 -46.19
C ALA A 655 -7.89 16.28 -46.15
N LEU A 656 -8.91 17.15 -46.05
CA LEU A 656 -10.32 16.75 -46.14
C LEU A 656 -10.68 16.21 -47.54
N ARG A 657 -10.11 16.80 -48.60
CA ARG A 657 -10.27 16.32 -49.97
C ARG A 657 -9.60 14.96 -50.21
N LEU A 658 -8.48 14.67 -49.53
CA LEU A 658 -7.79 13.39 -49.63
C LEU A 658 -8.49 12.25 -48.88
N GLY A 659 -9.18 12.54 -47.77
CA GLY A 659 -9.97 11.53 -47.04
C GLY A 659 -11.35 11.23 -47.63
N LEU A 660 -11.78 11.99 -48.65
CA LEU A 660 -13.04 11.77 -49.39
C LEU A 660 -12.87 10.90 -50.64
N ASN A 661 -11.63 10.76 -51.12
CA ASN A 661 -11.24 9.84 -52.19
C ASN A 661 -10.71 8.54 -51.58
#